data_AF-A0A932JY10-F1
#
_entry.id   AF-A0A932JY10-F1
#
_cell.length_a   1.000
_cell.length_b   1.000
_cell.length_c   1.000
_cell.angle_alpha   90.00
_cell.angle_beta   90.00
_cell.angle_gamma   90.00
#
_symmetry.space_group_name_H-M   'P 1'
#
loop_
_entity.id
_entity.type
_entity.pdbx_description
1 polymer ?
#
loop_
_entity_poly.entity_id
_entity_poly.type
_entity_poly.pdbx_seq_one_letter_code
_entity_poly.pdbx_strand_id
1 'polypeptide(L)'
;MPAITAPDIGHPSRTTGSFFLPRNTSDHSKSDELDYSKFLEDGVLEYKPLEGVSLPGIQFVRHKKESESTLVWERRGRIIATASSVALSILASAGLFYSGTKLIVSTLLGNGNEDEAFESLGSAYTKSSLAGVLTGVAHESPAWALGNLGMGIFSRYLHNVSGLSGFLFSDGLASIGMGQVRYREKGNAFTIQKSIFNNSALSFLSFLKPLEQSIQSFGRRLITPNGWKLLTEAEPYALFNTAGGGLVAAGGLMAIMSAFKNKMSEKVQSFAYLPASLFSLVSLTAFFRDGAVQVDRSNYIGGGKKKEENYTQRAEGYFKQISSPFLAIRNALFAIKGLGFDPSGTMHNAAIGMQAFGAGFAFLGFTAQSFLKFFKPEMFGAKLKQYIEVILNPKIAARELKKLMSFLGKSDVREKYEKKDEMDKILTDVVLGDEHAPILSRIMDTKVFQILFDKSQAGFPVIGSEKTYPRFYLDRGHHSIRACAIGIKIINSLIKNTPDERMCQDLESSKLPFKIACLLHYLQHGPFSHVLDKALPGYDNDHETIKMIRDPNSEIHKTIVKVCNEQGQDGKKVIEDVLYILGRYSPMYKLLSGWGADRTEYIRLSDFPVVNNGRVLFPKWTEEDLDHYVTTFRMYNSNDGVKRFGFTPEGALLAFLMCSDRQLFNRMVNGKPSAFATDLIASIALSECSPSDIMGKNEDQVAGLIFKKIDELKPGESTVVSKLFEGGRNSYTYYSTLLEDPSNIRVVENNGQVVEFLEYINRRGIDNYLNELNATSPWFSKNPITPEELKSRIIAATTLHEIYTKVNVRIPSEKEKLQSDQKENLQPTL
;
A
#
# COMPACT_ATOMS: atom_id res chain seq x y z
N MET A 1 89.28 -2.20 -27.52
CA MET A 1 89.30 -3.35 -26.59
C MET A 1 89.04 -2.82 -25.18
N PRO A 2 88.27 -3.50 -24.31
CA PRO A 2 86.91 -4.02 -24.49
C PRO A 2 85.95 -3.65 -23.33
N ALA A 3 84.72 -4.17 -23.45
CA ALA A 3 83.50 -4.09 -22.63
C ALA A 3 83.60 -4.40 -21.12
N ILE A 4 82.48 -4.16 -20.38
CA ILE A 4 81.92 -4.91 -19.21
C ILE A 4 80.64 -4.13 -18.74
N THR A 5 79.43 -4.55 -19.15
CA THR A 5 78.38 -5.38 -18.47
C THR A 5 77.57 -4.71 -17.34
N ALA A 6 76.24 -4.84 -17.44
CA ALA A 6 75.22 -4.55 -16.41
C ALA A 6 75.29 -5.53 -15.22
N PRO A 7 74.61 -5.25 -14.08
CA PRO A 7 73.36 -6.00 -13.83
C PRO A 7 72.23 -5.29 -13.03
N ASP A 8 71.04 -5.89 -13.19
CA ASP A 8 69.89 -6.07 -12.28
C ASP A 8 69.12 -4.88 -11.65
N ILE A 9 67.92 -4.66 -12.20
CA ILE A 9 66.82 -3.92 -11.57
C ILE A 9 65.91 -4.95 -10.87
N GLY A 10 65.96 -4.99 -9.54
CA GLY A 10 65.05 -5.77 -8.71
C GLY A 10 63.63 -5.18 -8.68
N HIS A 11 62.65 -6.07 -8.78
CA HIS A 11 61.22 -5.78 -8.60
C HIS A 11 60.90 -5.28 -7.17
N PRO A 12 60.03 -4.26 -7.00
CA PRO A 12 59.48 -3.93 -5.70
C PRO A 12 58.31 -4.86 -5.35
N SER A 13 58.40 -5.46 -4.17
CA SER A 13 57.40 -6.30 -3.55
C SER A 13 56.09 -5.55 -3.31
N ARG A 14 54.97 -6.12 -3.78
CA ARG A 14 53.61 -5.69 -3.43
C ARG A 14 53.33 -6.05 -1.98
N THR A 15 53.35 -5.05 -1.10
CA THR A 15 52.75 -5.13 0.24
C THR A 15 51.24 -5.02 0.12
N THR A 16 50.54 -6.12 0.37
CA THR A 16 49.09 -6.16 0.57
C THR A 16 48.76 -5.48 1.90
N GLY A 17 48.40 -4.20 1.85
CA GLY A 17 47.83 -3.49 2.99
C GLY A 17 46.45 -4.04 3.32
N SER A 18 46.36 -4.89 4.33
CA SER A 18 45.10 -5.30 4.96
C SER A 18 44.51 -4.10 5.69
N PHE A 19 43.48 -3.48 5.11
CA PHE A 19 42.66 -2.48 5.78
C PHE A 19 41.85 -3.14 6.91
N PHE A 20 42.39 -3.09 8.12
CA PHE A 20 41.64 -3.33 9.34
C PHE A 20 40.68 -2.15 9.56
N LEU A 21 39.38 -2.37 9.35
CA LEU A 21 38.35 -1.58 10.02
C LEU A 21 38.59 -1.66 11.54
N PRO A 22 38.31 -0.59 12.32
CA PRO A 22 38.49 -0.61 13.76
C PRO A 22 37.60 -1.70 14.39
N ARG A 23 38.20 -2.86 14.69
CA ARG A 23 37.67 -3.84 15.62
C ARG A 23 37.90 -3.30 17.03
N ASN A 24 36.90 -2.64 17.61
CA ASN A 24 36.55 -2.72 19.04
C ASN A 24 35.50 -1.66 19.43
N THR A 25 34.23 -2.05 19.31
CA THR A 25 33.14 -1.64 20.24
C THR A 25 32.39 -2.93 20.59
N SER A 26 32.91 -3.66 21.58
CA SER A 26 32.48 -5.01 21.98
C SER A 26 31.14 -5.05 22.73
N ASP A 27 30.27 -4.05 22.58
CA ASP A 27 28.97 -3.99 23.25
C ASP A 27 27.77 -3.84 22.29
N HIS A 28 27.98 -4.08 21.00
CA HIS A 28 26.89 -4.22 20.02
C HIS A 28 26.19 -5.60 20.08
N SER A 29 26.17 -6.26 21.24
CA SER A 29 25.58 -7.60 21.42
C SER A 29 24.06 -7.64 21.23
N LYS A 30 23.40 -6.48 21.16
CA LYS A 30 21.99 -6.36 20.81
C LYS A 30 21.84 -5.82 19.39
N SER A 31 21.86 -6.72 18.41
CA SER A 31 21.41 -6.48 17.05
C SER A 31 19.88 -6.50 16.98
N ASP A 32 19.29 -5.82 16.00
CA ASP A 32 17.87 -5.86 15.66
C ASP A 32 17.50 -7.19 14.94
N GLU A 33 17.91 -8.30 15.56
CA GLU A 33 17.77 -9.65 15.03
C GLU A 33 16.35 -10.20 15.22
N LEU A 34 15.91 -10.92 14.19
CA LEU A 34 14.67 -11.67 14.18
C LEU A 34 14.88 -13.06 14.83
N ASP A 35 13.91 -13.53 15.60
CA ASP A 35 13.91 -14.88 16.19
C ASP A 35 13.52 -15.91 15.12
N TYR A 36 14.54 -16.38 14.39
CA TYR A 36 14.35 -17.32 13.30
C TYR A 36 13.93 -18.73 13.77
N SER A 37 14.39 -19.16 14.94
CA SER A 37 13.97 -20.43 15.57
C SER A 37 12.45 -20.45 15.73
N LYS A 38 11.91 -19.38 16.32
CA LYS A 38 10.47 -19.26 16.55
C LYS A 38 9.65 -19.18 15.26
N PHE A 39 10.22 -18.60 14.20
CA PHE A 39 9.58 -18.62 12.89
C PHE A 39 9.45 -20.04 12.33
N LEU A 40 10.50 -20.85 12.45
CA LEU A 40 10.47 -22.23 11.98
C LEU A 40 9.58 -23.14 12.82
N GLU A 41 9.47 -22.87 14.12
CA GLU A 41 8.66 -23.65 15.07
C GLU A 41 7.16 -23.29 14.98
N ASP A 42 6.85 -22.00 15.10
CA ASP A 42 5.48 -21.52 15.27
C ASP A 42 4.93 -20.81 14.02
N GLY A 43 5.78 -20.53 13.02
CA GLY A 43 5.42 -19.64 11.92
C GLY A 43 5.33 -18.17 12.31
N VAL A 44 5.81 -17.83 13.52
CA VAL A 44 5.72 -16.48 14.07
C VAL A 44 7.05 -15.77 13.90
N LEU A 45 7.06 -14.75 13.06
CA LEU A 45 8.17 -13.81 12.94
C LEU A 45 8.08 -12.80 14.08
N GLU A 46 9.04 -12.84 15.00
CA GLU A 46 9.12 -11.95 16.16
C GLU A 46 10.53 -11.39 16.26
N TYR A 47 10.64 -10.07 16.43
CA TYR A 47 11.94 -9.47 16.77
C TYR A 47 12.32 -9.83 18.20
N LYS A 48 13.61 -10.07 18.43
CA LYS A 48 14.16 -10.07 19.80
C LYS A 48 13.85 -8.72 20.47
N PRO A 49 13.80 -8.65 21.81
CA PRO A 49 13.58 -7.38 22.51
C PRO A 49 14.54 -6.29 22.01
N LEU A 50 13.98 -5.24 21.40
CA LEU A 50 14.73 -4.15 20.79
C LEU A 50 14.97 -3.01 21.79
N GLU A 51 14.33 -3.06 22.96
CA GLU A 51 14.44 -2.00 23.97
C GLU A 51 15.90 -1.84 24.44
N GLY A 52 16.40 -0.63 24.31
CA GLY A 52 17.79 -0.29 24.61
C GLY A 52 18.77 -0.54 23.46
N VAL A 53 18.32 -1.08 22.30
CA VAL A 53 19.12 -1.06 21.07
C VAL A 53 19.26 0.40 20.62
N SER A 54 20.49 0.81 20.30
CA SER A 54 20.81 2.15 19.82
C SER A 54 21.74 2.04 18.64
N LEU A 55 21.33 2.62 17.51
CA LEU A 55 22.18 2.86 16.36
C LEU A 55 22.46 4.37 16.29
N PRO A 56 23.49 4.81 15.57
CA PRO A 56 23.76 6.24 15.41
C PRO A 56 22.53 7.04 14.93
N GLY A 57 21.95 7.84 15.82
CA GLY A 57 20.77 8.64 15.54
C GLY A 57 19.43 7.88 15.57
N ILE A 58 19.40 6.61 15.97
CA ILE A 58 18.19 5.80 16.07
C ILE A 58 18.18 5.10 17.44
N GLN A 59 17.16 5.35 18.25
CA GLN A 59 17.00 4.71 19.56
C GLN A 59 15.67 3.96 19.64
N PHE A 60 15.73 2.69 20.02
CA PHE A 60 14.54 1.88 20.28
C PHE A 60 14.14 2.01 21.75
N VAL A 61 13.01 2.69 22.01
CA VAL A 61 12.60 3.11 23.35
C VAL A 61 11.66 2.11 24.00
N ARG A 62 10.86 1.43 23.19
CA ARG A 62 9.85 0.50 23.69
C ARG A 62 9.60 -0.60 22.70
N HIS A 63 9.53 -1.83 23.19
CA HIS A 63 9.02 -2.98 22.45
C HIS A 63 7.94 -3.67 23.30
N LYS A 64 6.67 -3.50 22.95
CA LYS A 64 5.55 -4.16 23.64
C LYS A 64 4.83 -5.12 22.70
N LYS A 65 4.62 -6.36 23.13
CA LYS A 65 3.72 -7.30 22.46
C LYS A 65 2.33 -7.23 23.09
N GLU A 66 1.29 -7.09 22.27
CA GLU A 66 -0.08 -7.25 22.76
C GLU A 66 -0.42 -8.74 22.92
N SER A 67 -1.18 -9.07 23.97
CA SER A 67 -1.62 -10.45 24.18
C SER A 67 -2.61 -10.87 23.10
N GLU A 68 -2.59 -12.15 22.74
CA GLU A 68 -3.56 -12.72 21.79
C GLU A 68 -5.01 -12.49 22.25
N SER A 69 -5.27 -12.61 23.55
CA SER A 69 -6.59 -12.33 24.13
C SER A 69 -7.06 -10.89 23.87
N THR A 70 -6.17 -9.90 24.00
CA THR A 70 -6.47 -8.49 23.72
C THR A 70 -6.80 -8.31 22.24
N LEU A 71 -6.02 -8.94 21.36
CA LEU A 71 -6.24 -8.86 19.91
C LEU A 71 -7.54 -9.54 19.46
N VAL A 72 -7.91 -10.67 20.07
CA VAL A 72 -9.20 -11.32 19.83
C VAL A 72 -10.36 -10.42 20.26
N TRP A 73 -10.25 -9.75 21.42
CA TRP A 73 -11.25 -8.80 21.89
C TRP A 73 -11.35 -7.56 21.00
N GLU A 74 -10.23 -6.95 20.63
CA GLU A 74 -10.17 -5.84 19.68
C GLU A 74 -10.85 -6.22 18.36
N ARG A 75 -10.58 -7.44 17.86
CA ARG A 75 -11.14 -7.93 16.60
C ARG A 75 -12.65 -8.15 16.68
N ARG A 76 -13.13 -8.82 17.73
CA ARG A 76 -14.57 -9.01 17.97
C ARG A 76 -15.28 -7.67 18.12
N GLY A 77 -14.69 -6.76 18.91
CA GLY A 77 -15.20 -5.40 19.08
C GLY A 77 -15.32 -4.67 17.74
N ARG A 78 -14.32 -4.79 16.86
CA ARG A 78 -14.35 -4.20 15.51
C ARG A 78 -15.37 -4.83 14.58
N ILE A 79 -15.54 -6.16 14.61
CA ILE A 79 -16.58 -6.84 13.84
C ILE A 79 -17.96 -6.34 14.25
N ILE A 80 -18.23 -6.30 15.56
CA ILE A 80 -19.49 -5.81 16.11
C ILE A 80 -19.69 -4.34 15.73
N ALA A 81 -18.69 -3.49 15.97
CA ALA A 81 -18.76 -2.07 15.62
C ALA A 81 -19.01 -1.85 14.12
N THR A 82 -18.40 -2.65 13.25
CA THR A 82 -18.58 -2.55 11.80
C THR A 82 -19.97 -3.03 11.38
N ALA A 83 -20.44 -4.16 11.89
CA ALA A 83 -21.78 -4.68 11.59
C ALA A 83 -22.86 -3.68 12.06
N SER A 84 -22.72 -3.17 13.28
CA SER A 84 -23.61 -2.15 13.82
C SER A 84 -23.51 -0.83 13.06
N SER A 85 -22.30 -0.39 12.67
CA SER A 85 -22.09 0.79 11.82
C SER A 85 -22.81 0.65 10.48
N VAL A 86 -22.69 -0.50 9.79
CA VAL A 86 -23.36 -0.75 8.51
C VAL A 86 -24.88 -0.70 8.67
N ALA A 87 -25.43 -1.47 9.62
CA ALA A 87 -26.87 -1.51 9.85
C ALA A 87 -27.44 -0.13 10.23
N LEU A 88 -26.80 0.56 11.17
CA LEU A 88 -27.26 1.86 11.63
C LEU A 88 -27.04 2.96 10.58
N SER A 89 -26.01 2.89 9.74
CA SER A 89 -25.79 3.86 8.67
C SER A 89 -26.86 3.74 7.58
N ILE A 90 -27.31 2.52 7.25
CA ILE A 90 -28.43 2.31 6.33
C ILE A 90 -29.72 2.89 6.92
N LEU A 91 -30.03 2.58 8.17
CA LEU A 91 -31.22 3.09 8.87
C LEU A 91 -31.18 4.63 9.02
N ALA A 92 -30.01 5.16 9.35
CA ALA A 92 -29.76 6.59 9.44
C ALA A 92 -29.97 7.28 8.09
N SER A 93 -29.45 6.70 7.00
CA SER A 93 -29.61 7.22 5.64
C SER A 93 -31.08 7.28 5.23
N ALA A 94 -31.82 6.17 5.45
CA ALA A 94 -33.26 6.13 5.18
C ALA A 94 -34.04 7.17 6.00
N GLY A 95 -33.71 7.30 7.29
CA GLY A 95 -34.29 8.32 8.17
C GLY A 95 -34.00 9.74 7.69
N LEU A 96 -32.76 10.03 7.31
CA LEU A 96 -32.35 11.35 6.80
C LEU A 96 -33.05 11.69 5.47
N PHE A 97 -33.17 10.75 4.55
CA PHE A 97 -33.92 10.96 3.30
C PHE A 97 -35.41 11.22 3.57
N TYR A 98 -36.02 10.43 4.45
CA TYR A 98 -37.42 10.61 4.83
C TYR A 98 -37.66 11.98 5.49
N SER A 99 -36.90 12.32 6.53
CA SER A 99 -37.06 13.59 7.26
C SER A 99 -36.70 14.80 6.38
N GLY A 100 -35.66 14.69 5.54
CA GLY A 100 -35.28 15.72 4.58
C GLY A 100 -36.36 15.97 3.53
N THR A 101 -36.96 14.89 2.99
CA THR A 101 -38.08 14.99 2.04
C THR A 101 -39.28 15.65 2.71
N LYS A 102 -39.63 15.20 3.93
CA LYS A 102 -40.73 15.77 4.71
C LYS A 102 -40.54 17.27 4.93
N LEU A 103 -39.34 17.71 5.32
CA LEU A 103 -39.04 19.12 5.53
C LEU A 103 -39.15 19.94 4.22
N ILE A 104 -38.55 19.47 3.13
CA ILE A 104 -38.61 20.15 1.82
C ILE A 104 -40.07 20.29 1.35
N VAL A 105 -40.85 19.21 1.43
CA VAL A 105 -42.25 19.20 0.99
C VAL A 105 -43.11 20.11 1.86
N SER A 106 -42.98 20.04 3.19
CA SER A 106 -43.70 20.91 4.13
C SER A 106 -43.44 22.39 3.84
N THR A 107 -42.18 22.74 3.61
CA THR A 107 -41.76 24.11 3.32
C THR A 107 -42.24 24.59 1.94
N LEU A 108 -42.22 23.75 0.91
CA LEU A 108 -42.67 24.13 -0.44
C LEU A 108 -44.18 24.24 -0.56
N LEU A 109 -44.94 23.40 0.16
CA LEU A 109 -46.41 23.36 0.08
C LEU A 109 -47.10 24.28 1.10
N GLY A 110 -46.36 24.88 2.04
CA GLY A 110 -46.89 25.81 3.04
C GLY A 110 -47.93 25.23 4.02
N ASN A 111 -48.16 23.92 3.98
CA ASN A 111 -49.25 23.23 4.70
C ASN A 111 -48.74 22.19 5.71
N GLY A 112 -47.44 22.16 6.00
CA GLY A 112 -46.81 21.10 6.82
C GLY A 112 -46.44 21.52 8.23
N ASN A 113 -46.48 20.57 9.16
CA ASN A 113 -45.96 20.71 10.52
C ASN A 113 -44.42 20.67 10.48
N GLU A 114 -43.78 21.83 10.26
CA GLU A 114 -42.32 21.95 10.18
C GLU A 114 -41.63 21.44 11.45
N ASP A 115 -42.23 21.66 12.62
CA ASP A 115 -41.72 21.19 13.91
C ASP A 115 -41.60 19.67 13.95
N GLU A 116 -42.61 18.95 13.43
CA GLU A 116 -42.59 17.50 13.33
C GLU A 116 -41.50 17.01 12.35
N ALA A 117 -41.25 17.76 11.26
CA ALA A 117 -40.17 17.46 10.33
C ALA A 117 -38.79 17.68 10.98
N PHE A 118 -38.62 18.74 11.76
CA PHE A 118 -37.41 19.02 12.53
C PHE A 118 -37.17 18.00 13.64
N GLU A 119 -38.22 17.56 14.35
CA GLU A 119 -38.12 16.51 15.37
C GLU A 119 -37.71 15.17 14.75
N SER A 120 -38.37 14.80 13.63
CA SER A 120 -38.02 13.62 12.84
C SER A 120 -36.55 13.67 12.40
N LEU A 121 -36.09 14.83 11.91
CA LEU A 121 -34.73 15.04 11.48
C LEU A 121 -33.72 14.98 12.64
N GLY A 122 -34.05 15.54 13.80
CA GLY A 122 -33.24 15.46 15.01
C GLY A 122 -33.07 14.00 15.48
N SER A 123 -34.13 13.19 15.38
CA SER A 123 -34.07 11.74 15.63
C SER A 123 -33.19 11.03 14.62
N ALA A 124 -33.31 11.35 13.33
CA ALA A 124 -32.47 10.80 12.27
C ALA A 124 -30.97 11.13 12.47
N TYR A 125 -30.64 12.39 12.80
CA TYR A 125 -29.25 12.78 13.12
C TYR A 125 -28.73 12.13 14.40
N THR A 126 -29.57 11.93 15.42
CA THR A 126 -29.17 11.18 16.62
C THR A 126 -28.77 9.75 16.25
N LYS A 127 -29.56 9.05 15.43
CA LYS A 127 -29.22 7.70 14.94
C LYS A 127 -27.96 7.70 14.06
N SER A 128 -27.85 8.70 13.20
CA SER A 128 -26.67 8.95 12.35
C SER A 128 -25.40 9.15 13.18
N SER A 129 -25.50 9.89 14.29
CA SER A 129 -24.37 10.12 15.18
C SER A 129 -23.85 8.82 15.81
N LEU A 130 -24.76 7.94 16.24
CA LEU A 130 -24.40 6.63 16.77
C LEU A 130 -23.76 5.76 15.68
N ALA A 131 -24.31 5.77 14.46
CA ALA A 131 -23.72 5.08 13.32
C ALA A 131 -22.30 5.59 13.02
N GLY A 132 -22.10 6.91 13.08
CA GLY A 132 -20.81 7.55 12.88
C GLY A 132 -19.79 7.27 14.00
N VAL A 133 -20.25 7.22 15.26
CA VAL A 133 -19.43 6.78 16.41
C VAL A 133 -18.91 5.37 16.18
N LEU A 134 -19.82 4.44 15.84
CA LEU A 134 -19.46 3.05 15.58
C LEU A 134 -18.56 2.90 14.35
N THR A 135 -18.75 3.75 13.34
CA THR A 135 -17.85 3.85 12.18
C THR A 135 -16.45 4.27 12.63
N GLY A 136 -16.34 5.33 13.45
CA GLY A 136 -15.07 5.77 14.02
C GLY A 136 -14.39 4.66 14.85
N VAL A 137 -15.14 3.94 15.69
CA VAL A 137 -14.62 2.80 16.46
C VAL A 137 -14.16 1.66 15.54
N ALA A 138 -14.99 1.29 14.55
CA ALA A 138 -14.66 0.26 13.57
C ALA A 138 -13.35 0.57 12.85
N HIS A 139 -13.11 1.85 12.53
CA HIS A 139 -11.92 2.36 11.86
C HIS A 139 -10.83 2.85 12.83
N GLU A 140 -10.90 2.56 14.13
CA GLU A 140 -9.93 2.99 15.14
C GLU A 140 -9.58 4.50 15.05
N SER A 141 -10.58 5.35 14.83
CA SER A 141 -10.43 6.79 14.69
C SER A 141 -11.23 7.51 15.79
N PRO A 142 -10.60 7.82 16.94
CA PRO A 142 -11.26 8.54 18.02
C PRO A 142 -11.77 9.91 17.59
N ALA A 143 -11.02 10.62 16.75
CA ALA A 143 -11.46 11.92 16.20
C ALA A 143 -12.74 11.77 15.37
N TRP A 144 -12.84 10.70 14.56
CA TRP A 144 -14.05 10.43 13.79
C TRP A 144 -15.23 10.08 14.69
N ALA A 145 -15.01 9.24 15.71
CA ALA A 145 -16.05 8.86 16.65
C ALA A 145 -16.57 10.07 17.46
N LEU A 146 -15.66 10.84 18.05
CA LEU A 146 -16.00 12.04 18.83
C LEU A 146 -16.66 13.12 17.98
N GLY A 147 -16.19 13.31 16.74
CA GLY A 147 -16.80 14.23 15.80
C GLY A 147 -18.25 13.87 15.48
N ASN A 148 -18.56 12.59 15.21
CA ASN A 148 -19.94 12.18 14.99
C ASN A 148 -20.81 12.31 16.24
N LEU A 149 -20.28 11.95 17.42
CA LEU A 149 -21.00 12.10 18.69
C LEU A 149 -21.40 13.57 18.91
N GLY A 150 -20.43 14.48 18.75
CA GLY A 150 -20.65 15.91 18.84
C GLY A 150 -21.69 16.39 17.83
N MET A 151 -21.61 15.98 16.56
CA MET A 151 -22.60 16.33 15.55
C MET A 151 -24.02 15.90 15.95
N GLY A 152 -24.21 14.73 16.56
CA GLY A 152 -25.54 14.28 17.04
C GLY A 152 -26.07 15.06 18.23
N ILE A 153 -25.20 15.45 19.16
CA ILE A 153 -25.57 16.28 20.31
C ILE A 153 -25.98 17.68 19.82
N PHE A 154 -25.14 18.28 18.97
CA PHE A 154 -25.32 19.66 18.53
C PHE A 154 -26.34 19.81 17.38
N SER A 155 -26.69 18.73 16.67
CA SER A 155 -27.71 18.78 15.61
C SER A 155 -29.10 19.21 16.12
N ARG A 156 -29.38 18.98 17.41
CA ARG A 156 -30.63 19.42 18.06
C ARG A 156 -30.70 20.93 18.29
N TYR A 157 -29.55 21.60 18.21
CA TYR A 157 -29.41 23.03 18.52
C TYR A 157 -29.01 23.87 17.31
N LEU A 158 -29.16 23.34 16.08
CA LEU A 158 -28.77 24.04 14.84
C LEU A 158 -29.51 25.36 14.60
N HIS A 159 -30.64 25.56 15.27
CA HIS A 159 -31.41 26.81 15.24
C HIS A 159 -30.68 27.98 15.93
N ASN A 160 -29.62 27.72 16.73
CA ASN A 160 -28.84 28.76 17.39
C ASN A 160 -27.33 28.67 17.08
N VAL A 161 -26.63 29.80 17.22
CA VAL A 161 -25.21 29.95 16.86
C VAL A 161 -24.31 29.02 17.68
N SER A 162 -24.62 28.78 18.95
CA SER A 162 -23.84 27.85 19.81
C SER A 162 -23.94 26.42 19.31
N GLY A 163 -25.14 25.95 18.95
CA GLY A 163 -25.34 24.63 18.39
C GLY A 163 -24.67 24.47 17.04
N LEU A 164 -24.75 25.48 16.17
CA LEU A 164 -24.03 25.47 14.90
C LEU A 164 -22.51 25.45 15.11
N SER A 165 -21.98 26.23 16.06
CA SER A 165 -20.57 26.25 16.44
C SER A 165 -20.08 24.87 16.89
N GLY A 166 -20.80 24.25 17.83
CA GLY A 166 -20.50 22.90 18.32
C GLY A 166 -20.58 21.86 17.21
N PHE A 167 -21.56 21.97 16.31
CA PHE A 167 -21.70 21.10 15.15
C PHE A 167 -20.50 21.22 14.20
N LEU A 168 -20.09 22.44 13.84
CA LEU A 168 -18.94 22.67 12.94
C LEU A 168 -17.62 22.19 13.55
N PHE A 169 -17.42 22.40 14.85
CA PHE A 169 -16.25 21.89 15.55
C PHE A 169 -16.20 20.34 15.48
N SER A 170 -17.36 19.71 15.69
CA SER A 170 -17.50 18.26 15.66
C SER A 170 -17.36 17.69 14.24
N ASP A 171 -17.91 18.37 13.23
CA ASP A 171 -17.71 18.05 11.81
C ASP A 171 -16.23 18.16 11.41
N GLY A 172 -15.54 19.18 11.93
CA GLY A 172 -14.10 19.30 11.73
C GLY A 172 -13.30 18.14 12.34
N LEU A 173 -13.66 17.69 13.55
CA LEU A 173 -13.06 16.48 14.15
C LEU A 173 -13.37 15.22 13.33
N ALA A 174 -14.60 15.09 12.83
CA ALA A 174 -14.99 13.97 11.97
C ALA A 174 -14.16 13.95 10.68
N SER A 175 -13.97 15.12 10.06
CA SER A 175 -13.15 15.31 8.86
C SER A 175 -11.68 14.95 9.10
N ILE A 176 -11.07 15.43 10.19
CA ILE A 176 -9.71 15.02 10.60
C ILE A 176 -9.63 13.51 10.80
N GLY A 177 -10.63 12.93 11.46
CA GLY A 177 -10.70 11.49 11.69
C GLY A 177 -10.78 10.66 10.41
N MET A 178 -11.52 11.13 9.40
CA MET A 178 -11.56 10.51 8.06
C MET A 178 -10.21 10.63 7.35
N GLY A 179 -9.57 11.81 7.42
CA GLY A 179 -8.21 12.02 6.91
C GLY A 179 -7.21 11.04 7.52
N GLN A 180 -7.26 10.82 8.83
CA GLN A 180 -6.44 9.83 9.52
C GLN A 180 -6.68 8.39 9.06
N VAL A 181 -7.93 8.01 8.80
CA VAL A 181 -8.25 6.68 8.26
C VAL A 181 -7.66 6.52 6.85
N ARG A 182 -7.87 7.49 5.96
CA ARG A 182 -7.31 7.45 4.59
C ARG A 182 -5.79 7.43 4.56
N TYR A 183 -5.17 8.18 5.46
CA TYR A 183 -3.73 8.19 5.59
C TYR A 183 -3.17 6.85 6.05
N ARG A 184 -3.83 6.20 7.03
CA ARG A 184 -3.47 4.83 7.48
C ARG A 184 -3.74 3.77 6.42
N GLU A 185 -4.79 3.92 5.61
CA GLU A 185 -5.07 2.99 4.49
C GLU A 185 -3.98 3.05 3.42
N LYS A 186 -3.31 4.20 3.24
CA LYS A 186 -2.08 4.31 2.43
C LYS A 186 -0.83 3.87 3.18
N GLY A 187 -0.94 3.76 4.50
CA GLY A 187 0.11 3.37 5.41
C GLY A 187 1.31 4.33 5.42
N ASN A 188 1.02 5.60 5.19
CA ASN A 188 2.01 6.64 5.42
C ASN A 188 2.26 6.78 6.94
N ALA A 189 3.48 7.16 7.35
CA ALA A 189 3.82 7.41 8.75
C ALA A 189 3.59 8.88 9.11
N PHE A 190 2.65 9.16 10.03
CA PHE A 190 2.24 10.53 10.35
C PHE A 190 3.43 11.30 10.92
N THR A 191 3.97 12.23 10.13
CA THR A 191 5.02 13.12 10.61
C THR A 191 4.37 14.21 11.45
N ILE A 192 4.49 14.08 12.77
CA ILE A 192 3.98 15.08 13.70
C ILE A 192 4.99 16.24 13.72
N GLN A 193 4.66 17.35 13.04
CA GLN A 193 5.42 18.61 13.13
C GLN A 193 5.40 19.15 14.57
N LYS A 194 6.38 20.01 14.90
CA LYS A 194 6.48 20.72 16.19
C LYS A 194 5.11 21.23 16.64
N SER A 195 4.68 20.75 17.79
CA SER A 195 3.44 21.15 18.43
C SER A 195 3.76 21.95 19.69
N ILE A 196 2.92 22.93 20.01
CA ILE A 196 2.97 23.59 21.33
C ILE A 196 2.84 22.57 22.48
N PHE A 197 2.15 21.45 22.25
CA PHE A 197 1.98 20.33 23.18
C PHE A 197 3.20 19.40 23.26
N ASN A 198 4.31 19.71 22.58
CA ASN A 198 5.61 19.09 22.85
C ASN A 198 6.30 19.68 24.08
N ASN A 199 5.82 20.82 24.62
CA ASN A 199 6.26 21.34 25.89
C ASN A 199 5.85 20.38 27.02
N SER A 200 6.77 20.03 27.93
CA SER A 200 6.49 19.13 29.06
C SER A 200 5.30 19.60 29.91
N ALA A 201 5.15 20.92 30.09
CA ALA A 201 4.04 21.52 30.83
C ALA A 201 2.66 21.31 30.16
N LEU A 202 2.64 21.09 28.84
CA LEU A 202 1.42 20.87 28.06
C LEU A 202 1.31 19.43 27.53
N SER A 203 2.22 18.54 27.95
CA SER A 203 2.29 17.16 27.45
C SER A 203 1.02 16.36 27.73
N PHE A 204 0.30 16.67 28.82
CA PHE A 204 -1.00 16.07 29.12
C PHE A 204 -2.08 16.39 28.09
N LEU A 205 -1.91 17.46 27.30
CA LEU A 205 -2.78 17.86 26.19
C LEU A 205 -2.28 17.34 24.82
N SER A 206 -1.32 16.42 24.79
CA SER A 206 -0.75 15.91 23.54
C SER A 206 -1.78 15.28 22.59
N PHE A 207 -2.95 14.90 23.09
CA PHE A 207 -4.06 14.41 22.25
C PHE A 207 -4.62 15.50 21.31
N LEU A 208 -4.37 16.79 21.57
CA LEU A 208 -4.75 17.92 20.72
C LEU A 208 -3.76 18.21 19.58
N LYS A 209 -2.61 17.52 19.53
CA LYS A 209 -1.60 17.70 18.46
C LYS A 209 -2.17 17.59 17.04
N PRO A 210 -3.01 16.60 16.70
CA PRO A 210 -3.58 16.51 15.35
C PRO A 210 -4.49 17.69 15.00
N LEU A 211 -5.15 18.26 16.01
CA LEU A 211 -6.02 19.42 15.84
C LEU A 211 -5.23 20.67 15.49
N GLU A 212 -4.18 20.95 16.27
CA GLU A 212 -3.25 22.05 16.01
C GLU A 212 -2.66 21.97 14.60
N GLN A 213 -2.19 20.78 14.20
CA GLN A 213 -1.60 20.57 12.88
C GLN A 213 -2.60 20.79 11.74
N SER A 214 -3.85 20.36 11.95
CA SER A 214 -4.92 20.58 10.97
C SER A 214 -5.19 22.08 10.78
N ILE A 215 -5.25 22.84 11.88
CA ILE A 215 -5.44 24.31 11.85
C ILE A 215 -4.24 25.00 11.19
N GLN A 216 -3.01 24.60 11.51
CA GLN A 216 -1.81 25.15 10.89
C GLN A 216 -1.73 24.86 9.39
N SER A 217 -2.03 23.62 8.99
CA SER A 217 -2.11 23.21 7.57
C SER A 217 -3.14 24.04 6.82
N PHE A 218 -4.29 24.26 7.43
CA PHE A 218 -5.35 25.10 6.90
C PHE A 218 -4.91 26.54 6.66
N GLY A 219 -4.33 27.19 7.67
CA GLY A 219 -3.81 28.55 7.52
C GLY A 219 -2.76 28.65 6.40
N ARG A 220 -1.77 27.75 6.38
CA ARG A 220 -0.73 27.76 5.34
C ARG A 220 -1.29 27.59 3.93
N ARG A 221 -2.29 26.72 3.75
CA ARG A 221 -2.88 26.41 2.43
C ARG A 221 -3.81 27.50 1.91
N LEU A 222 -4.50 28.23 2.78
CA LEU A 222 -5.36 29.33 2.33
C LEU A 222 -4.59 30.59 1.95
N ILE A 223 -3.49 30.88 2.63
CA ILE A 223 -2.80 32.17 2.52
C ILE A 223 -1.78 32.18 1.36
N THR A 224 -1.37 31.00 0.87
CA THR A 224 -0.34 30.88 -0.17
C THR A 224 -0.93 30.48 -1.52
N PRO A 225 -0.48 31.05 -2.66
CA PRO A 225 -0.91 30.62 -4.00
C PRO A 225 -0.68 29.13 -4.25
N ASN A 226 0.47 28.61 -3.79
CA ASN A 226 0.79 27.18 -3.85
C ASN A 226 -0.17 26.34 -2.99
N GLY A 227 -0.66 26.89 -1.88
CA GLY A 227 -1.64 26.25 -1.01
C GLY A 227 -2.97 25.97 -1.70
N TRP A 228 -3.45 26.88 -2.55
CA TRP A 228 -4.65 26.68 -3.37
C TRP A 228 -4.46 25.60 -4.43
N LYS A 229 -3.32 25.59 -5.11
CA LYS A 229 -2.96 24.52 -6.06
C LYS A 229 -2.91 23.14 -5.36
N LEU A 230 -2.39 23.11 -4.13
CA LEU A 230 -2.41 21.89 -3.31
C LEU A 230 -3.83 21.46 -2.90
N LEU A 231 -4.83 22.34 -2.88
CA LEU A 231 -6.21 21.91 -2.66
C LEU A 231 -6.77 21.12 -3.87
N THR A 232 -6.34 21.46 -5.08
CA THR A 232 -6.78 20.78 -6.31
C THR A 232 -5.93 19.56 -6.66
N GLU A 233 -4.69 19.49 -6.17
CA GLU A 233 -3.76 18.41 -6.52
C GLU A 233 -3.54 17.42 -5.37
N ALA A 234 -3.60 17.84 -4.11
CA ALA A 234 -3.25 16.96 -2.99
C ALA A 234 -4.18 15.77 -2.85
N GLU A 235 -3.66 14.70 -2.26
CA GLU A 235 -4.42 13.52 -1.89
C GLU A 235 -5.59 13.85 -0.95
N PRO A 236 -6.71 13.11 -1.03
CA PRO A 236 -7.92 13.40 -0.26
C PRO A 236 -7.70 13.49 1.26
N TYR A 237 -6.80 12.69 1.83
CA TYR A 237 -6.51 12.76 3.27
C TYR A 237 -5.96 14.12 3.72
N ALA A 238 -5.10 14.73 2.88
CA ALA A 238 -4.48 16.01 3.18
C ALA A 238 -5.51 17.13 3.10
N LEU A 239 -6.45 16.99 2.18
CA LEU A 239 -7.63 17.84 2.08
C LEU A 239 -8.56 17.70 3.28
N PHE A 240 -8.86 16.47 3.74
CA PHE A 240 -9.68 16.25 4.93
C PHE A 240 -9.06 16.86 6.19
N ASN A 241 -7.75 16.70 6.40
CA ASN A 241 -7.07 17.35 7.52
C ASN A 241 -7.14 18.89 7.43
N THR A 242 -6.94 19.43 6.23
CA THR A 242 -7.02 20.87 5.96
C THR A 242 -8.43 21.40 6.20
N ALA A 243 -9.45 20.74 5.64
CA ALA A 243 -10.84 21.07 5.82
C ALA A 243 -11.26 20.98 7.29
N GLY A 244 -10.87 19.91 7.97
CA GLY A 244 -11.20 19.71 9.37
C GLY A 244 -10.56 20.73 10.30
N GLY A 245 -9.33 21.16 10.02
CA GLY A 245 -8.69 22.29 10.70
C GLY A 245 -9.45 23.60 10.50
N GLY A 246 -9.89 23.88 9.27
CA GLY A 246 -10.74 25.04 8.96
C GLY A 246 -12.08 25.01 9.70
N LEU A 247 -12.78 23.88 9.66
CA LEU A 247 -14.06 23.69 10.34
C LEU A 247 -13.96 23.85 11.87
N VAL A 248 -12.91 23.31 12.47
CA VAL A 248 -12.60 23.52 13.90
C VAL A 248 -12.38 25.01 14.19
N ALA A 249 -11.60 25.70 13.35
CA ALA A 249 -11.35 27.13 13.52
C ALA A 249 -12.64 27.96 13.37
N ALA A 250 -13.50 27.65 12.40
CA ALA A 250 -14.82 28.28 12.27
C ALA A 250 -15.72 27.98 13.47
N GLY A 251 -15.77 26.72 13.93
CA GLY A 251 -16.51 26.33 15.13
C GLY A 251 -16.06 27.15 16.34
N GLY A 252 -14.75 27.27 16.56
CA GLY A 252 -14.18 28.10 17.62
C GLY A 252 -14.52 29.59 17.48
N LEU A 253 -14.41 30.15 16.27
CA LEU A 253 -14.78 31.55 16.00
C LEU A 253 -16.26 31.80 16.31
N MET A 254 -17.14 30.89 15.87
CA MET A 254 -18.58 30.99 16.16
C MET A 254 -18.89 30.83 17.65
N ALA A 255 -18.14 30.01 18.39
CA ALA A 255 -18.31 29.88 19.84
C ALA A 255 -18.04 31.23 20.53
N ILE A 256 -16.94 31.89 20.14
CA ILE A 256 -16.59 33.23 20.63
C ILE A 256 -17.69 34.21 20.27
N MET A 257 -18.14 34.24 19.01
CA MET A 257 -19.23 35.13 18.58
C MET A 257 -20.53 34.87 19.35
N SER A 258 -20.86 33.61 19.65
CA SER A 258 -22.02 33.26 20.45
C SER A 258 -21.92 33.77 21.89
N ALA A 259 -20.74 33.70 22.51
CA ALA A 259 -20.49 34.27 23.83
C ALA A 259 -20.69 35.81 23.87
N PHE A 260 -20.53 36.47 22.72
CA PHE A 260 -20.76 37.91 22.56
C PHE A 260 -22.05 38.24 21.80
N LYS A 261 -22.97 37.28 21.62
CA LYS A 261 -24.18 37.43 20.78
C LYS A 261 -25.00 38.68 21.16
N ASN A 262 -25.19 38.92 22.45
CA ASN A 262 -25.97 40.06 22.96
C ASN A 262 -25.30 41.42 22.69
N LYS A 263 -24.03 41.43 22.26
CA LYS A 263 -23.26 42.64 21.91
C LYS A 263 -23.05 42.79 20.41
N MET A 264 -23.51 41.85 19.59
CA MET A 264 -23.30 41.84 18.14
C MET A 264 -24.61 42.13 17.40
N SER A 265 -24.56 42.99 16.37
CA SER A 265 -25.71 43.21 15.49
C SER A 265 -26.07 41.94 14.72
N GLU A 266 -27.33 41.82 14.30
CA GLU A 266 -27.81 40.70 13.50
C GLU A 266 -26.99 40.52 12.21
N LYS A 267 -26.55 41.62 11.58
CA LYS A 267 -25.64 41.59 10.42
C LYS A 267 -24.29 40.93 10.75
N VAL A 268 -23.71 41.22 11.92
CA VAL A 268 -22.45 40.61 12.37
C VAL A 268 -22.65 39.14 12.70
N GLN A 269 -23.80 38.77 13.28
CA GLN A 269 -24.16 37.36 13.53
C GLN A 269 -24.34 36.59 12.20
N SER A 270 -24.98 37.19 11.20
CA SER A 270 -25.14 36.61 9.86
C SER A 270 -23.82 36.48 9.09
N PHE A 271 -22.86 37.37 9.33
CA PHE A 271 -21.51 37.28 8.75
C PHE A 271 -20.74 36.04 9.23
N ALA A 272 -21.08 35.49 10.41
CA ALA A 272 -20.46 34.28 10.94
C ALA A 272 -20.66 33.05 10.03
N TYR A 273 -21.77 33.01 9.28
CA TYR A 273 -22.09 31.91 8.37
C TYR A 273 -21.15 31.86 7.15
N LEU A 274 -20.53 32.99 6.78
CA LEU A 274 -19.67 33.06 5.60
C LEU A 274 -18.37 32.24 5.77
N PRO A 275 -17.58 32.39 6.85
CA PRO A 275 -16.46 31.49 7.13
C PRO A 275 -16.86 30.01 7.22
N ALA A 276 -17.99 29.69 7.86
CA ALA A 276 -18.47 28.32 7.97
C ALA A 276 -18.80 27.70 6.61
N SER A 277 -19.50 28.43 5.73
CA SER A 277 -19.80 28.00 4.37
C SER A 277 -18.53 27.85 3.53
N LEU A 278 -17.57 28.77 3.66
CA LEU A 278 -16.29 28.71 2.95
C LEU A 278 -15.48 27.47 3.38
N PHE A 279 -15.39 27.20 4.68
CA PHE A 279 -14.58 26.07 5.17
C PHE A 279 -15.27 24.73 4.94
N SER A 280 -16.61 24.72 5.00
CA SER A 280 -17.40 23.56 4.58
C SER A 280 -17.17 23.25 3.10
N LEU A 281 -17.08 24.25 2.22
CA LEU A 281 -16.79 24.03 0.79
C LEU A 281 -15.47 23.28 0.55
N VAL A 282 -14.43 23.58 1.33
CA VAL A 282 -13.15 22.85 1.28
C VAL A 282 -13.34 21.39 1.69
N SER A 283 -14.15 21.12 2.73
CA SER A 283 -14.52 19.76 3.14
C SER A 283 -15.29 19.02 2.05
N LEU A 284 -16.20 19.69 1.33
CA LEU A 284 -16.95 19.09 0.23
C LEU A 284 -16.05 18.76 -0.96
N THR A 285 -15.09 19.62 -1.26
CA THR A 285 -14.10 19.36 -2.30
C THR A 285 -13.24 18.15 -1.91
N ALA A 286 -12.84 18.04 -0.64
CA ALA A 286 -12.16 16.86 -0.12
C ALA A 286 -13.00 15.58 -0.29
N PHE A 287 -14.29 15.65 0.05
CA PHE A 287 -15.21 14.52 -0.01
C PHE A 287 -15.48 14.07 -1.45
N PHE A 288 -15.74 15.01 -2.36
CA PHE A 288 -15.93 14.73 -3.78
C PHE A 288 -14.67 14.11 -4.41
N ARG A 289 -13.50 14.69 -4.14
CA ARG A 289 -12.22 14.18 -4.64
C ARG A 289 -11.90 12.80 -4.08
N ASP A 290 -12.16 12.55 -2.80
CA ASP A 290 -12.05 11.19 -2.25
C ASP A 290 -12.95 10.23 -3.02
N GLY A 291 -14.20 10.63 -3.30
CA GLY A 291 -15.12 9.85 -4.12
C GLY A 291 -14.55 9.48 -5.49
N ALA A 292 -14.01 10.46 -6.23
CA ALA A 292 -13.37 10.25 -7.52
C ALA A 292 -12.18 9.29 -7.41
N VAL A 293 -11.30 9.49 -6.44
CA VAL A 293 -10.14 8.63 -6.19
C VAL A 293 -10.57 7.19 -5.87
N GLN A 294 -11.66 6.98 -5.12
CA GLN A 294 -12.18 5.62 -4.89
C GLN A 294 -12.73 4.98 -6.17
N VAL A 295 -13.45 5.73 -7.01
CA VAL A 295 -13.92 5.23 -8.32
C VAL A 295 -12.73 4.84 -9.20
N ASP A 296 -11.74 5.71 -9.33
CA ASP A 296 -10.53 5.44 -10.13
C ASP A 296 -9.79 4.21 -9.61
N ARG A 297 -9.61 4.09 -8.29
CA ARG A 297 -9.01 2.91 -7.65
C ARG A 297 -9.84 1.64 -7.81
N SER A 298 -11.16 1.74 -7.96
CA SER A 298 -12.04 0.59 -8.23
C SER A 298 -11.99 0.15 -9.69
N ASN A 299 -11.69 1.10 -10.59
CA ASN A 299 -11.51 0.85 -12.02
C ASN A 299 -10.09 0.42 -12.36
N TYR A 300 -9.16 0.57 -11.42
CA TYR A 300 -7.80 0.05 -11.55
C TYR A 300 -7.80 -1.49 -11.56
N ILE A 301 -7.78 -2.02 -12.79
CA ILE A 301 -7.66 -3.45 -13.13
C ILE A 301 -6.36 -4.05 -12.57
N GLY A 302 -5.36 -3.22 -12.27
CA GLY A 302 -4.08 -3.60 -11.65
C GLY A 302 -4.10 -3.77 -10.13
N GLY A 303 -5.24 -3.76 -9.44
CA GLY A 303 -5.26 -3.78 -7.96
C GLY A 303 -5.15 -5.17 -7.32
N GLY A 304 -5.54 -6.24 -8.02
CA GLY A 304 -5.66 -7.58 -7.44
C GLY A 304 -6.77 -7.70 -6.38
N LYS A 305 -7.68 -6.72 -6.35
CA LYS A 305 -8.83 -6.66 -5.44
C LYS A 305 -9.87 -7.69 -5.88
N LYS A 306 -10.60 -8.28 -4.94
CA LYS A 306 -11.77 -9.10 -5.30
C LYS A 306 -12.85 -8.25 -5.96
N LYS A 307 -13.71 -8.86 -6.76
CA LYS A 307 -14.78 -8.18 -7.50
C LYS A 307 -15.70 -7.40 -6.56
N GLU A 308 -15.99 -7.97 -5.40
CA GLU A 308 -16.81 -7.41 -4.32
C GLU A 308 -16.15 -6.19 -3.66
N GLU A 309 -14.81 -6.21 -3.52
CA GLU A 309 -14.06 -5.05 -3.02
C GLU A 309 -14.17 -3.88 -3.99
N ASN A 310 -14.04 -4.13 -5.29
CA ASN A 310 -14.18 -3.10 -6.32
C ASN A 310 -15.59 -2.53 -6.33
N TYR A 311 -16.63 -3.38 -6.23
CA TYR A 311 -18.01 -2.90 -6.16
C TYR A 311 -18.25 -2.02 -4.94
N THR A 312 -17.75 -2.45 -3.79
CA THR A 312 -17.89 -1.72 -2.53
C THR A 312 -17.17 -0.37 -2.60
N GLN A 313 -15.93 -0.35 -3.10
CA GLN A 313 -15.15 0.88 -3.27
C GLN A 313 -15.75 1.82 -4.33
N ARG A 314 -16.34 1.28 -5.40
CA ARG A 314 -17.05 2.05 -6.41
C ARG A 314 -18.32 2.67 -5.83
N ALA A 315 -19.10 1.89 -5.07
CA ALA A 315 -20.29 2.38 -4.38
C ALA A 315 -19.94 3.50 -3.40
N GLU A 316 -18.89 3.31 -2.59
CA GLU A 316 -18.32 4.34 -1.74
C GLU A 316 -17.99 5.61 -2.53
N GLY A 317 -17.29 5.46 -3.65
CA GLY A 317 -16.91 6.55 -4.53
C GLY A 317 -18.09 7.35 -5.08
N TYR A 318 -19.08 6.66 -5.65
CA TYR A 318 -20.29 7.29 -6.19
C TYR A 318 -21.12 7.98 -5.13
N PHE A 319 -21.34 7.36 -3.97
CA PHE A 319 -22.13 7.97 -2.90
C PHE A 319 -21.49 9.27 -2.38
N LYS A 320 -20.15 9.34 -2.31
CA LYS A 320 -19.42 10.57 -1.97
C LYS A 320 -19.57 11.66 -3.03
N GLN A 321 -19.46 11.28 -4.30
CA GLN A 321 -19.64 12.21 -5.41
C GLN A 321 -21.08 12.75 -5.47
N ILE A 322 -22.09 11.92 -5.18
CA ILE A 322 -23.50 12.32 -5.16
C ILE A 322 -23.81 13.19 -3.94
N SER A 323 -23.24 12.89 -2.77
CA SER A 323 -23.43 13.67 -1.54
C SER A 323 -22.96 15.12 -1.66
N SER A 324 -21.83 15.34 -2.35
CA SER A 324 -21.15 16.63 -2.38
C SER A 324 -21.99 17.77 -3.01
N PRO A 325 -22.68 17.58 -4.15
CA PRO A 325 -23.63 18.56 -4.69
C PRO A 325 -24.75 18.96 -3.72
N PHE A 326 -25.37 18.03 -3.00
CA PHE A 326 -26.44 18.35 -2.04
C PHE A 326 -25.92 19.23 -0.90
N LEU A 327 -24.74 18.91 -0.37
CA LEU A 327 -24.10 19.71 0.67
C LEU A 327 -23.63 21.07 0.14
N ALA A 328 -23.24 21.16 -1.13
CA ALA A 328 -22.87 22.43 -1.78
C ALA A 328 -24.10 23.34 -1.94
N ILE A 329 -25.25 22.79 -2.36
CA ILE A 329 -26.54 23.49 -2.42
C ILE A 329 -26.92 24.02 -1.03
N ARG A 330 -26.78 23.19 0.01
CA ARG A 330 -26.97 23.61 1.41
C ARG A 330 -26.10 24.81 1.78
N ASN A 331 -24.81 24.79 1.44
CA ASN A 331 -23.90 25.90 1.73
C ASN A 331 -24.27 27.18 0.97
N ALA A 332 -24.70 27.05 -0.28
CA ALA A 332 -25.17 28.17 -1.09
C ALA A 332 -26.43 28.81 -0.46
N LEU A 333 -27.41 28.00 -0.06
CA LEU A 333 -28.63 28.48 0.59
C LEU A 333 -28.33 29.18 1.94
N PHE A 334 -27.40 28.65 2.75
CA PHE A 334 -26.96 29.33 3.98
C PHE A 334 -26.17 30.61 3.72
N ALA A 335 -25.38 30.68 2.64
CA ALA A 335 -24.73 31.92 2.25
C ALA A 335 -25.76 32.99 1.82
N ILE A 336 -26.77 32.60 1.03
CA ILE A 336 -27.86 33.50 0.62
C ILE A 336 -28.65 33.99 1.84
N LYS A 337 -28.94 33.12 2.81
CA LYS A 337 -29.52 33.50 4.10
C LYS A 337 -28.62 34.50 4.86
N GLY A 338 -27.31 34.25 4.91
CA GLY A 338 -26.34 35.16 5.54
C GLY A 338 -26.30 36.56 4.92
N LEU A 339 -26.72 36.70 3.67
CA LEU A 339 -26.89 37.98 2.98
C LEU A 339 -28.24 38.66 3.24
N GLY A 340 -29.14 38.02 4.00
CA GLY A 340 -30.45 38.56 4.39
C GLY A 340 -31.61 38.20 3.46
N PHE A 341 -31.42 37.29 2.50
CA PHE A 341 -32.44 36.91 1.51
C PHE A 341 -33.28 35.69 1.92
N ASP A 342 -33.75 35.62 3.18
CA ASP A 342 -34.62 34.52 3.65
C ASP A 342 -35.66 35.00 4.69
N PRO A 343 -36.54 35.95 4.34
CA PRO A 343 -37.50 36.51 5.30
C PRO A 343 -38.54 35.50 5.79
N SER A 344 -38.82 34.44 5.02
CA SER A 344 -39.81 33.41 5.35
C SER A 344 -39.22 32.15 6.01
N GLY A 345 -37.89 32.04 6.13
CA GLY A 345 -37.21 30.82 6.61
C GLY A 345 -37.21 29.66 5.62
N THR A 346 -37.82 29.83 4.45
CA THR A 346 -37.93 28.81 3.40
C THR A 346 -36.57 28.32 2.93
N MET A 347 -35.59 29.22 2.75
CA MET A 347 -34.25 28.84 2.31
C MET A 347 -33.51 28.07 3.41
N HIS A 348 -33.70 28.45 4.67
CA HIS A 348 -33.16 27.72 5.81
C HIS A 348 -33.67 26.27 5.82
N ASN A 349 -34.98 26.07 5.71
CA ASN A 349 -35.57 24.74 5.77
C ASN A 349 -35.17 23.89 4.55
N ALA A 350 -35.13 24.49 3.36
CA ALA A 350 -34.60 23.82 2.16
C ALA A 350 -33.11 23.45 2.33
N ALA A 351 -32.28 24.32 2.91
CA ALA A 351 -30.87 24.04 3.17
C ALA A 351 -30.70 22.86 4.14
N ILE A 352 -31.51 22.81 5.20
CA ILE A 352 -31.51 21.70 6.17
C ILE A 352 -31.98 20.40 5.52
N GLY A 353 -32.99 20.45 4.65
CA GLY A 353 -33.43 19.30 3.87
C GLY A 353 -32.33 18.77 2.94
N MET A 354 -31.66 19.66 2.19
CA MET A 354 -30.51 19.30 1.35
C MET A 354 -29.34 18.76 2.17
N GLN A 355 -29.13 19.28 3.39
CA GLN A 355 -28.16 18.73 4.34
C GLN A 355 -28.46 17.27 4.66
N ALA A 356 -29.74 16.95 4.92
CA ALA A 356 -30.17 15.61 5.25
C ALA A 356 -29.92 14.63 4.09
N PHE A 357 -30.24 15.02 2.85
CA PHE A 357 -29.92 14.22 1.66
C PHE A 357 -28.42 14.01 1.48
N GLY A 358 -27.64 15.09 1.55
CA GLY A 358 -26.18 15.02 1.45
C GLY A 358 -25.57 14.10 2.52
N ALA A 359 -26.02 14.24 3.77
CA ALA A 359 -25.62 13.37 4.87
C ALA A 359 -26.05 11.91 4.64
N GLY A 360 -27.28 11.66 4.18
CA GLY A 360 -27.77 10.31 3.86
C GLY A 360 -26.88 9.60 2.84
N PHE A 361 -26.53 10.27 1.74
CA PHE A 361 -25.57 9.72 0.77
C PHE A 361 -24.17 9.53 1.37
N ALA A 362 -23.70 10.45 2.21
CA ALA A 362 -22.41 10.29 2.89
C ALA A 362 -22.39 9.03 3.78
N PHE A 363 -23.47 8.77 4.53
CA PHE A 363 -23.61 7.56 5.35
C PHE A 363 -23.68 6.27 4.52
N LEU A 364 -24.30 6.28 3.33
CA LEU A 364 -24.21 5.15 2.40
C LEU A 364 -22.77 4.95 1.89
N GLY A 365 -22.03 6.04 1.65
CA GLY A 365 -20.61 5.98 1.34
C GLY A 365 -19.79 5.35 2.47
N PHE A 366 -20.03 5.76 3.72
CA PHE A 366 -19.39 5.15 4.89
C PHE A 366 -19.81 3.71 5.13
N THR A 367 -21.06 3.37 4.83
CA THR A 367 -21.58 1.99 4.87
C THR A 367 -20.75 1.13 3.93
N ALA A 368 -20.57 1.56 2.68
CA ALA A 368 -19.75 0.85 1.72
C ALA A 368 -18.29 0.72 2.23
N GLN A 369 -17.67 1.81 2.69
CA GLN A 369 -16.31 1.76 3.24
C GLN A 369 -16.18 0.77 4.42
N SER A 370 -17.14 0.74 5.34
CA SER A 370 -17.17 -0.21 6.45
C SER A 370 -17.42 -1.64 5.98
N PHE A 371 -18.29 -1.82 4.98
CA PHE A 371 -18.64 -3.12 4.41
C PHE A 371 -17.44 -3.80 3.74
N LEU A 372 -16.50 -3.01 3.21
CA LEU A 372 -15.24 -3.51 2.64
C LEU A 372 -14.46 -4.40 3.62
N LYS A 373 -14.58 -4.16 4.94
CA LYS A 373 -13.91 -4.96 5.97
C LYS A 373 -14.44 -6.39 6.06
N PHE A 374 -15.68 -6.66 5.66
CA PHE A 374 -16.18 -8.03 5.61
C PHE A 374 -15.56 -8.82 4.45
N PHE A 375 -15.16 -8.14 3.38
CA PHE A 375 -14.39 -8.76 2.28
C PHE A 375 -12.89 -8.85 2.60
N LYS A 376 -12.43 -8.07 3.58
CA LYS A 376 -11.06 -8.04 4.11
C LYS A 376 -11.03 -8.26 5.63
N PRO A 377 -11.30 -9.49 6.13
CA PRO A 377 -11.38 -9.75 7.56
C PRO A 377 -10.14 -9.36 8.38
N GLU A 378 -8.99 -9.16 7.73
CA GLU A 378 -7.77 -8.61 8.31
C GLU A 378 -7.90 -7.14 8.73
N MET A 379 -8.82 -6.37 8.16
CA MET A 379 -9.10 -4.99 8.56
C MET A 379 -9.77 -4.90 9.94
N PHE A 380 -10.28 -6.02 10.47
CA PHE A 380 -10.80 -6.09 11.84
C PHE A 380 -9.70 -6.18 12.90
N GLY A 381 -8.43 -6.29 12.51
CA GLY A 381 -7.32 -6.32 13.46
C GLY A 381 -6.39 -7.50 13.23
N ALA A 382 -5.19 -7.34 13.77
CA ALA A 382 -4.10 -8.29 13.63
C ALA A 382 -4.21 -9.44 14.64
N LYS A 383 -3.66 -10.62 14.32
CA LYS A 383 -3.48 -11.70 15.31
C LYS A 383 -2.17 -11.63 16.10
N LEU A 384 -1.20 -10.89 15.58
CA LEU A 384 0.00 -10.47 16.29
C LEU A 384 0.05 -8.94 16.25
N LYS A 385 0.48 -8.28 17.30
CA LYS A 385 0.71 -6.83 17.31
C LYS A 385 1.91 -6.56 18.19
N GLN A 386 3.05 -6.23 17.58
CA GLN A 386 4.18 -5.69 18.31
C GLN A 386 4.26 -4.19 18.10
N TYR A 387 4.37 -3.46 19.20
CA TYR A 387 4.58 -2.04 19.21
C TYR A 387 6.07 -1.77 19.37
N ILE A 388 6.69 -1.20 18.35
CA ILE A 388 8.08 -0.74 18.41
C ILE A 388 8.08 0.78 18.29
N GLU A 389 8.60 1.44 19.32
CA GLU A 389 8.77 2.88 19.35
C GLU A 389 10.22 3.26 19.08
N VAL A 390 10.41 4.06 18.03
CA VAL A 390 11.71 4.52 17.59
C VAL A 390 11.81 6.03 17.76
N ILE A 391 12.82 6.48 18.49
CA ILE A 391 13.26 7.88 18.51
C ILE A 391 14.34 8.05 17.44
N LEU A 392 14.05 8.87 16.43
CA LEU A 392 14.98 9.22 15.37
C LEU A 392 15.57 10.61 15.63
N ASN A 393 16.89 10.76 15.49
CA ASN A 393 17.58 12.04 15.30
C ASN A 393 18.03 12.13 13.84
N PRO A 394 17.22 12.77 12.96
CA PRO A 394 17.48 12.83 11.53
C PRO A 394 18.84 13.38 11.15
N LYS A 395 19.39 14.37 11.88
CA LYS A 395 20.71 14.92 11.54
C LYS A 395 21.85 13.93 11.76
N ILE A 396 21.83 13.22 12.90
CA ILE A 396 22.85 12.21 13.18
C ILE A 396 22.69 11.04 12.21
N ALA A 397 21.46 10.55 12.06
CA ALA A 397 21.19 9.41 11.20
C ALA A 397 21.49 9.71 9.72
N ALA A 398 21.17 10.92 9.22
CA ALA A 398 21.51 11.35 7.87
C ALA A 398 23.01 11.51 7.65
N ARG A 399 23.76 11.98 8.67
CA ARG A 399 25.22 12.03 8.59
C ARG A 399 25.81 10.63 8.43
N GLU A 400 25.32 9.66 9.19
CA GLU A 400 25.77 8.28 9.05
C GLU A 400 25.32 7.66 7.72
N LEU A 401 24.09 7.93 7.28
CA LEU A 401 23.62 7.53 5.95
C LEU A 401 24.51 8.10 4.84
N LYS A 402 24.88 9.39 4.93
CA LYS A 402 25.77 10.06 3.98
C LYS A 402 27.16 9.42 3.96
N LYS A 403 27.73 9.11 5.13
CA LYS A 403 29.00 8.38 5.23
C LYS A 403 28.88 7.01 4.58
N LEU A 404 27.78 6.31 4.83
CA LEU A 404 27.53 4.99 4.28
C LEU A 404 27.41 5.03 2.76
N MET A 405 26.60 5.94 2.21
CA MET A 405 26.49 6.14 0.77
C MET A 405 27.82 6.53 0.14
N SER A 406 28.59 7.43 0.77
CA SER A 406 29.93 7.80 0.29
C SER A 406 30.90 6.63 0.31
N PHE A 407 30.79 5.73 1.29
CA PHE A 407 31.58 4.51 1.34
C PHE A 407 31.19 3.53 0.22
N LEU A 408 29.90 3.33 -0.01
CA LEU A 408 29.39 2.44 -1.06
C LEU A 408 29.66 2.99 -2.47
N GLY A 409 29.66 4.32 -2.64
CA GLY A 409 29.99 4.98 -3.90
C GLY A 409 31.46 4.91 -4.30
N LYS A 410 32.35 4.37 -3.46
CA LYS A 410 33.76 4.18 -3.84
C LYS A 410 33.86 3.12 -4.93
N SER A 411 34.61 3.43 -5.99
CA SER A 411 34.69 2.59 -7.20
C SER A 411 35.19 1.18 -6.93
N ASP A 412 36.11 0.99 -5.98
CA ASP A 412 36.64 -0.33 -5.61
C ASP A 412 35.61 -1.21 -4.90
N VAL A 413 34.76 -0.60 -4.06
CA VAL A 413 33.66 -1.31 -3.39
C VAL A 413 32.59 -1.64 -4.42
N ARG A 414 32.21 -0.67 -5.25
CA ARG A 414 31.24 -0.83 -6.33
C ARG A 414 31.69 -1.92 -7.32
N GLU A 415 32.91 -1.84 -7.86
CA GLU A 415 33.48 -2.83 -8.78
C GLU A 415 33.56 -4.23 -8.17
N LYS A 416 33.86 -4.35 -6.86
CA LYS A 416 33.89 -5.64 -6.18
C LYS A 416 32.52 -6.35 -6.19
N TYR A 417 31.43 -5.60 -6.10
CA TYR A 417 30.07 -6.14 -6.11
C TYR A 417 29.42 -6.11 -7.51
N GLU A 418 29.90 -5.24 -8.41
CA GLU A 418 29.51 -5.17 -9.82
C GLU A 418 30.29 -6.13 -10.72
N LYS A 419 31.31 -6.84 -10.21
CA LYS A 419 31.99 -7.91 -10.95
C LYS A 419 30.92 -8.88 -11.44
N LYS A 420 30.57 -8.68 -12.72
CA LYS A 420 29.30 -9.09 -13.31
C LYS A 420 28.99 -10.50 -12.92
N ASP A 421 27.80 -10.68 -12.34
CA ASP A 421 27.25 -12.00 -12.18
C ASP A 421 27.31 -12.69 -13.55
N GLU A 422 27.85 -13.91 -13.60
CA GLU A 422 27.82 -14.71 -14.82
C GLU A 422 26.37 -14.81 -15.34
N MET A 423 25.38 -14.78 -14.42
CA MET A 423 23.97 -14.74 -14.77
C MET A 423 23.55 -13.46 -15.49
N ASP A 424 24.15 -12.30 -15.21
CA ASP A 424 23.79 -11.06 -15.93
C ASP A 424 24.12 -11.19 -17.41
N LYS A 425 25.29 -11.77 -17.71
CA LYS A 425 25.70 -12.02 -19.09
C LYS A 425 24.78 -13.05 -19.75
N ILE A 426 24.57 -14.19 -19.11
CA ILE A 426 23.73 -15.27 -19.66
C ILE A 426 22.29 -14.76 -19.93
N LEU A 427 21.70 -14.05 -18.98
CA LEU A 427 20.32 -13.56 -19.13
C LEU A 427 20.23 -12.42 -20.15
N THR A 428 21.26 -11.58 -20.27
CA THR A 428 21.33 -10.60 -21.37
C THR A 428 21.42 -11.31 -22.72
N ASP A 429 22.24 -12.36 -22.83
CA ASP A 429 22.38 -13.15 -24.06
C ASP A 429 21.05 -13.84 -24.43
N VAL A 430 20.24 -14.27 -23.45
CA VAL A 430 18.87 -14.79 -23.68
C VAL A 430 17.96 -13.73 -24.31
N VAL A 431 18.01 -12.48 -23.85
CA VAL A 431 17.20 -11.38 -24.43
C VAL A 431 17.68 -11.02 -25.83
N LEU A 432 18.99 -10.96 -26.04
CA LEU A 432 19.60 -10.60 -27.32
C LEU A 432 19.51 -11.74 -28.37
N GLY A 433 19.38 -12.99 -27.92
CA GLY A 433 19.18 -14.17 -28.76
C GLY A 433 17.71 -14.48 -29.07
N ASP A 434 16.75 -13.78 -28.47
CA ASP A 434 15.32 -14.00 -28.72
C ASP A 434 14.91 -13.53 -30.13
N GLU A 435 13.91 -14.17 -30.72
CA GLU A 435 13.35 -13.79 -32.03
C GLU A 435 12.85 -12.33 -32.09
N HIS A 436 12.46 -11.75 -30.94
CA HIS A 436 12.03 -10.36 -30.81
C HIS A 436 13.15 -9.43 -30.31
N ALA A 437 14.40 -9.86 -30.29
CA ALA A 437 15.55 -9.05 -29.87
C ALA A 437 15.62 -7.67 -30.57
N PRO A 438 15.31 -7.50 -31.87
CA PRO A 438 15.25 -6.18 -32.49
C PRO A 438 14.24 -5.23 -31.81
N ILE A 439 13.10 -5.76 -31.36
CA ILE A 439 12.08 -4.98 -30.65
C ILE A 439 12.56 -4.62 -29.25
N LEU A 440 12.98 -5.62 -28.49
CA LEU A 440 13.37 -5.46 -27.08
C LEU A 440 14.60 -4.53 -26.96
N SER A 441 15.59 -4.66 -27.83
CA SER A 441 16.78 -3.80 -27.83
C SER A 441 16.43 -2.33 -28.06
N ARG A 442 15.54 -2.05 -29.02
CA ARG A 442 15.11 -0.67 -29.30
C ARG A 442 14.32 -0.05 -28.15
N ILE A 443 13.57 -0.86 -27.38
CA ILE A 443 12.90 -0.41 -26.15
C ILE A 443 13.96 -0.13 -25.07
N MET A 444 14.95 -1.02 -24.91
CA MET A 444 16.04 -0.82 -23.95
C MET A 444 16.85 0.44 -24.26
N ASP A 445 17.05 0.79 -25.53
CA ASP A 445 17.79 1.98 -25.96
C ASP A 445 17.07 3.31 -25.70
N THR A 446 15.79 3.29 -25.28
CA THR A 446 15.06 4.52 -24.97
C THR A 446 15.63 5.20 -23.73
N LYS A 447 15.58 6.54 -23.69
CA LYS A 447 16.10 7.28 -22.53
C LYS A 447 15.38 6.90 -21.24
N VAL A 448 14.06 6.69 -21.33
CA VAL A 448 13.24 6.28 -20.19
C VAL A 448 13.72 4.95 -19.60
N PHE A 449 14.04 3.96 -20.44
CA PHE A 449 14.54 2.67 -19.94
C PHE A 449 15.97 2.79 -19.41
N GLN A 450 16.85 3.50 -20.11
CA GLN A 450 18.25 3.68 -19.70
C GLN A 450 18.39 4.35 -18.32
N ILE A 451 17.46 5.22 -17.94
CA ILE A 451 17.42 5.83 -16.60
C ILE A 451 17.24 4.79 -15.47
N LEU A 452 16.78 3.57 -15.75
CA LEU A 452 16.67 2.50 -14.75
C LEU A 452 18.04 2.02 -14.23
N PHE A 453 19.10 2.15 -15.02
CA PHE A 453 20.46 1.80 -14.59
C PHE A 453 21.02 2.76 -13.53
N ASP A 454 20.42 3.95 -13.40
CA ASP A 454 20.78 4.95 -12.38
C ASP A 454 19.91 4.85 -11.12
N LYS A 455 19.10 3.79 -10.98
CA LYS A 455 18.17 3.59 -9.86
C LYS A 455 18.47 2.30 -9.14
N SER A 456 18.81 2.39 -7.87
CA SER A 456 18.98 1.25 -6.98
C SER A 456 17.69 0.42 -6.88
N GLN A 457 17.83 -0.90 -6.89
CA GLN A 457 16.72 -1.84 -6.70
C GLN A 457 16.14 -1.76 -5.28
N ALA A 458 16.98 -1.46 -4.29
CA ALA A 458 16.64 -1.58 -2.87
C ALA A 458 16.55 -0.28 -2.09
N GLY A 459 16.77 0.87 -2.73
CA GLY A 459 16.72 2.16 -2.04
C GLY A 459 17.94 2.43 -1.17
N PHE A 460 17.72 2.99 0.02
CA PHE A 460 18.83 3.43 0.89
C PHE A 460 19.53 2.27 1.59
N PRO A 461 20.86 2.36 1.77
CA PRO A 461 21.59 1.42 2.59
C PRO A 461 21.16 1.50 4.06
N VAL A 462 21.01 0.33 4.69
CA VAL A 462 20.54 0.24 6.08
C VAL A 462 21.68 0.52 7.06
N ILE A 463 21.51 1.53 7.91
CA ILE A 463 22.47 1.89 8.97
C ILE A 463 22.65 0.69 9.92
N GLY A 464 23.90 0.33 10.24
CA GLY A 464 24.21 -0.80 11.14
C GLY A 464 24.05 -2.19 10.49
N SER A 465 23.85 -2.25 9.16
CA SER A 465 23.78 -3.52 8.42
C SER A 465 24.91 -3.61 7.41
N GLU A 466 26.12 -3.31 7.85
CA GLU A 466 27.33 -3.22 7.03
C GLU A 466 27.80 -4.54 6.41
N LYS A 467 27.00 -5.60 6.49
CA LYS A 467 27.29 -6.90 5.89
C LYS A 467 26.23 -7.32 4.87
N THR A 468 25.16 -6.54 4.71
CA THR A 468 24.04 -6.79 3.79
C THR A 468 24.18 -6.04 2.44
N TYR A 469 25.40 -5.57 2.15
CA TYR A 469 25.72 -4.61 1.09
C TYR A 469 25.52 -4.96 -0.39
N PRO A 470 25.55 -6.23 -0.86
CA PRO A 470 25.45 -6.50 -2.29
C PRO A 470 24.18 -5.94 -2.94
N ARG A 471 23.10 -5.87 -2.16
CA ARG A 471 21.78 -5.46 -2.63
C ARG A 471 21.68 -4.03 -3.16
N PHE A 472 22.48 -3.11 -2.62
CA PHE A 472 22.41 -1.69 -2.99
C PHE A 472 23.07 -1.37 -4.33
N TYR A 473 23.86 -2.32 -4.86
CA TYR A 473 24.53 -2.19 -6.15
C TYR A 473 23.70 -2.73 -7.30
N LEU A 474 22.62 -3.46 -7.02
CA LEU A 474 21.69 -3.89 -8.05
C LEU A 474 20.86 -2.69 -8.49
N ASP A 475 20.77 -2.46 -9.79
CA ASP A 475 19.90 -1.46 -10.38
C ASP A 475 18.64 -2.06 -11.02
N ARG A 476 17.66 -1.17 -11.25
CA ARG A 476 16.38 -1.52 -11.85
C ARG A 476 16.51 -1.94 -13.32
N GLY A 477 17.55 -1.47 -14.02
CA GLY A 477 17.79 -1.77 -15.43
C GLY A 477 18.14 -3.24 -15.63
N HIS A 478 19.16 -3.72 -14.93
CA HIS A 478 19.54 -5.14 -14.94
C HIS A 478 18.41 -6.02 -14.42
N HIS A 479 17.70 -5.60 -13.36
CA HIS A 479 16.52 -6.31 -12.86
C HIS A 479 15.45 -6.50 -13.95
N SER A 480 15.08 -5.43 -14.67
CA SER A 480 14.13 -5.49 -15.79
C SER A 480 14.59 -6.42 -16.91
N ILE A 481 15.88 -6.42 -17.25
CA ILE A 481 16.44 -7.30 -18.30
C ILE A 481 16.39 -8.76 -17.86
N ARG A 482 16.84 -9.06 -16.64
CA ARG A 482 16.81 -10.41 -16.08
C ARG A 482 15.39 -10.95 -15.95
N ALA A 483 14.44 -10.12 -15.49
CA ALA A 483 13.02 -10.47 -15.47
C ALA A 483 12.50 -10.76 -16.89
N CYS A 484 12.87 -9.97 -17.90
CA CYS A 484 12.53 -10.25 -19.30
C CYS A 484 13.09 -11.60 -19.78
N ALA A 485 14.37 -11.89 -19.50
CA ALA A 485 15.00 -13.16 -19.84
C ALA A 485 14.29 -14.37 -19.22
N ILE A 486 13.94 -14.29 -17.93
CA ILE A 486 13.17 -15.33 -17.25
C ILE A 486 11.77 -15.44 -17.87
N GLY A 487 11.14 -14.30 -18.18
CA GLY A 487 9.86 -14.26 -18.88
C GLY A 487 9.89 -14.97 -20.24
N ILE A 488 10.94 -14.78 -21.02
CA ILE A 488 11.19 -15.49 -22.30
C ILE A 488 11.27 -17.00 -22.05
N LYS A 489 12.09 -17.43 -21.09
CA LYS A 489 12.24 -18.85 -20.72
C LYS A 489 10.89 -19.46 -20.26
N ILE A 490 10.12 -18.76 -19.43
CA ILE A 490 8.79 -19.19 -18.96
C ILE A 490 7.81 -19.36 -20.12
N ILE A 491 7.66 -18.35 -20.98
CA ILE A 491 6.63 -18.38 -22.04
C ILE A 491 6.95 -19.45 -23.09
N ASN A 492 8.23 -19.59 -23.48
CA ASN A 492 8.66 -20.62 -24.42
C ASN A 492 8.44 -22.03 -23.85
N SER A 493 8.74 -22.21 -22.56
CA SER A 493 8.49 -23.47 -21.86
C SER A 493 6.99 -23.81 -21.78
N LEU A 494 6.15 -22.83 -21.46
CA LEU A 494 4.70 -23.00 -21.41
C LEU A 494 4.12 -23.39 -22.77
N ILE A 495 4.53 -22.72 -23.85
CA ILE A 495 4.13 -23.06 -25.22
C ILE A 495 4.48 -24.52 -25.53
N LYS A 496 5.72 -24.93 -25.23
CA LYS A 496 6.20 -26.31 -25.45
C LYS A 496 5.42 -27.36 -24.64
N ASN A 497 5.05 -27.02 -23.40
CA ASN A 497 4.44 -27.95 -22.45
C ASN A 497 2.90 -27.92 -22.46
N THR A 498 2.26 -27.09 -23.29
CA THR A 498 0.81 -26.96 -23.37
C THR A 498 0.28 -27.79 -24.55
N PRO A 499 -0.32 -28.96 -24.31
CA PRO A 499 -0.80 -29.84 -25.38
C PRO A 499 -2.09 -29.33 -26.06
N ASP A 500 -2.84 -28.45 -25.39
CA ASP A 500 -4.06 -27.85 -25.94
C ASP A 500 -3.68 -26.80 -27.00
N GLU A 501 -4.03 -27.06 -28.26
CA GLU A 501 -3.67 -26.22 -29.40
C GLU A 501 -4.20 -24.79 -29.26
N ARG A 502 -5.41 -24.62 -28.73
CA ARG A 502 -6.02 -23.31 -28.56
C ARG A 502 -5.28 -22.49 -27.51
N MET A 503 -5.01 -23.07 -26.34
CA MET A 503 -4.19 -22.43 -25.31
C MET A 503 -2.79 -22.09 -25.83
N CYS A 504 -2.19 -22.99 -26.61
CA CYS A 504 -0.88 -22.76 -27.22
C CYS A 504 -0.92 -21.55 -28.17
N GLN A 505 -1.94 -21.45 -29.03
CA GLN A 505 -2.16 -20.27 -29.89
C GLN A 505 -2.36 -18.98 -29.08
N ASP A 506 -3.08 -19.04 -27.96
CA ASP A 506 -3.24 -17.89 -27.08
C ASP A 506 -1.90 -17.45 -26.45
N LEU A 507 -1.06 -18.41 -26.02
CA LEU A 507 0.27 -18.15 -25.50
C LEU A 507 1.19 -17.54 -26.57
N GLU A 508 1.17 -18.09 -27.79
CA GLU A 508 1.92 -17.55 -28.93
C GLU A 508 1.49 -16.11 -29.24
N SER A 509 0.18 -15.83 -29.26
CA SER A 509 -0.32 -14.47 -29.47
C SER A 509 0.06 -13.49 -28.35
N SER A 510 0.27 -14.00 -27.13
CA SER A 510 0.67 -13.21 -25.96
C SER A 510 2.19 -13.12 -25.79
N LYS A 511 2.98 -13.81 -26.62
CA LYS A 511 4.42 -14.00 -26.43
C LYS A 511 5.19 -12.68 -26.45
N LEU A 512 5.04 -11.88 -27.50
CA LEU A 512 5.69 -10.56 -27.60
C LEU A 512 5.17 -9.56 -26.53
N PRO A 513 3.85 -9.37 -26.36
CA PRO A 513 3.34 -8.50 -25.29
C PRO A 513 3.82 -8.89 -23.89
N PHE A 514 3.91 -10.19 -23.59
CA PHE A 514 4.42 -10.67 -22.30
C PHE A 514 5.90 -10.32 -22.11
N LYS A 515 6.74 -10.51 -23.13
CA LYS A 515 8.17 -10.13 -23.08
C LYS A 515 8.35 -8.64 -22.83
N ILE A 516 7.58 -7.80 -23.52
CA ILE A 516 7.60 -6.34 -23.32
C ILE A 516 7.09 -5.98 -21.91
N ALA A 517 6.02 -6.62 -21.44
CA ALA A 517 5.52 -6.41 -20.08
C ALA A 517 6.56 -6.77 -19.02
N CYS A 518 7.28 -7.89 -19.17
CA CYS A 518 8.40 -8.27 -18.29
C CYS A 518 9.51 -7.23 -18.30
N LEU A 519 9.87 -6.69 -19.47
CA LEU A 519 10.90 -5.67 -19.56
C LEU A 519 10.47 -4.35 -18.87
N LEU A 520 9.20 -3.97 -18.98
CA LEU A 520 8.71 -2.64 -18.60
C LEU A 520 7.97 -2.56 -17.26
N HIS A 521 7.75 -3.66 -16.54
CA HIS A 521 6.88 -3.69 -15.35
C HIS A 521 7.26 -2.69 -14.23
N TYR A 522 8.50 -2.22 -14.22
CA TYR A 522 9.04 -1.26 -13.24
C TYR A 522 9.65 0.01 -13.88
N LEU A 523 9.21 0.37 -15.09
CA LEU A 523 9.73 1.49 -15.87
C LEU A 523 9.69 2.84 -15.13
N GLN A 524 8.67 3.08 -14.31
CA GLN A 524 8.50 4.33 -13.56
C GLN A 524 8.79 4.18 -12.07
N HIS A 525 9.77 3.38 -11.67
CA HIS A 525 10.35 3.57 -10.33
C HIS A 525 11.06 4.91 -10.22
N GLY A 526 10.89 5.60 -9.09
CA GLY A 526 11.66 6.79 -8.77
C GLY A 526 13.08 6.47 -8.27
N PRO A 527 13.92 7.51 -8.08
CA PRO A 527 15.17 7.40 -7.32
C PRO A 527 14.92 6.81 -5.93
N PHE A 528 15.77 5.89 -5.49
CA PHE A 528 15.60 5.08 -4.29
C PHE A 528 14.34 4.20 -4.30
N SER A 529 13.83 3.90 -5.48
CA SER A 529 12.73 2.95 -5.70
C SER A 529 11.51 3.29 -4.83
N HIS A 530 11.20 2.43 -3.88
CA HIS A 530 10.01 2.52 -3.06
C HIS A 530 10.08 3.53 -1.92
N VAL A 531 11.26 4.06 -1.64
CA VAL A 531 11.37 5.20 -0.71
C VAL A 531 10.61 6.39 -1.29
N LEU A 532 10.64 6.56 -2.61
CA LEU A 532 9.88 7.62 -3.27
C LEU A 532 8.37 7.39 -3.17
N ASP A 533 7.91 6.17 -3.43
CA ASP A 533 6.49 5.81 -3.33
C ASP A 533 5.92 6.13 -1.94
N LYS A 534 6.74 5.93 -0.89
CA LYS A 534 6.38 6.25 0.50
C LYS A 534 6.44 7.76 0.79
N ALA A 535 7.44 8.43 0.23
CA ALA A 535 7.72 9.83 0.52
C ALA A 535 6.81 10.80 -0.22
N LEU A 536 6.39 10.47 -1.45
CA LEU A 536 5.57 11.30 -2.30
C LEU A 536 4.10 10.88 -2.25
N PRO A 537 3.21 11.67 -1.62
CA PRO A 537 1.80 11.35 -1.56
C PRO A 537 1.17 11.21 -2.95
N GLY A 538 0.63 10.03 -3.25
CA GLY A 538 -0.11 9.78 -4.48
C GLY A 538 0.75 9.30 -5.66
N TYR A 539 2.06 9.15 -5.46
CA TYR A 539 2.92 8.48 -6.41
C TYR A 539 2.79 6.96 -6.22
N ASP A 540 2.59 6.24 -7.33
CA ASP A 540 2.53 4.78 -7.41
C ASP A 540 3.27 4.37 -8.69
N ASN A 541 4.39 3.68 -8.51
CA ASN A 541 5.30 3.27 -9.58
C ASN A 541 4.62 2.38 -10.64
N ASP A 542 3.71 1.48 -10.22
CA ASP A 542 2.97 0.58 -11.12
C ASP A 542 2.00 1.43 -11.98
N HIS A 543 1.29 2.35 -11.33
CA HIS A 543 0.35 3.25 -11.99
C HIS A 543 1.03 4.18 -12.99
N GLU A 544 2.14 4.81 -12.61
CA GLU A 544 2.88 5.69 -13.50
C GLU A 544 3.52 4.93 -14.66
N THR A 545 3.93 3.67 -14.44
CA THR A 545 4.41 2.77 -15.52
C THR A 545 3.32 2.54 -16.55
N ILE A 546 2.12 2.13 -16.11
CA ILE A 546 0.96 1.91 -16.98
C ILE A 546 0.56 3.19 -17.72
N LYS A 547 0.52 4.33 -17.02
CA LYS A 547 0.20 5.63 -17.59
C LYS A 547 1.20 6.03 -18.67
N MET A 548 2.49 5.81 -18.45
CA MET A 548 3.53 6.10 -19.44
C MET A 548 3.42 5.22 -20.69
N ILE A 549 3.17 3.92 -20.53
CA ILE A 549 2.98 3.00 -21.67
C ILE A 549 1.70 3.36 -22.44
N ARG A 550 0.65 3.77 -21.73
CA ARG A 550 -0.63 4.16 -22.34
C ARG A 550 -0.57 5.49 -23.08
N ASP A 551 0.21 6.46 -22.61
CA ASP A 551 0.29 7.79 -23.21
C ASP A 551 0.89 7.75 -24.63
N PRO A 552 0.12 8.05 -25.68
CA PRO A 552 0.62 8.03 -27.06
C PRO A 552 1.72 9.06 -27.34
N ASN A 553 1.90 10.03 -26.44
CA ASN A 553 2.96 11.02 -26.55
C ASN A 553 4.29 10.58 -25.94
N SER A 554 4.31 9.52 -25.13
CA SER A 554 5.52 9.05 -24.46
C SER A 554 6.52 8.44 -25.45
N GLU A 555 7.81 8.53 -25.12
CA GLU A 555 8.90 7.92 -25.91
C GLU A 555 8.71 6.40 -26.03
N ILE A 556 8.35 5.74 -24.93
CA ILE A 556 8.16 4.29 -24.86
C ILE A 556 7.00 3.84 -25.74
N HIS A 557 5.84 4.50 -25.66
CA HIS A 557 4.69 4.17 -26.50
C HIS A 557 5.03 4.31 -27.99
N LYS A 558 5.59 5.47 -28.38
CA LYS A 558 6.00 5.75 -29.76
C LYS A 558 7.02 4.74 -30.26
N THR A 559 7.97 4.36 -29.41
CA THR A 559 8.98 3.36 -29.72
C THR A 559 8.30 2.03 -29.98
N ILE A 560 7.56 1.46 -29.01
CA ILE A 560 6.86 0.17 -29.17
C ILE A 560 6.03 0.16 -30.45
N VAL A 561 5.16 1.17 -30.67
CA VAL A 561 4.32 1.23 -31.87
C VAL A 561 5.16 1.23 -33.14
N LYS A 562 6.19 2.08 -33.22
CA LYS A 562 7.05 2.19 -34.40
C LYS A 562 7.76 0.87 -34.70
N VAL A 563 8.48 0.32 -33.73
CA VAL A 563 9.35 -0.84 -33.98
C VAL A 563 8.55 -2.14 -34.13
N CYS A 564 7.40 -2.28 -33.46
CA CYS A 564 6.48 -3.39 -33.73
C CYS A 564 5.96 -3.34 -35.17
N ASN A 565 5.54 -2.16 -35.66
CA ASN A 565 5.08 -2.00 -37.05
C ASN A 565 6.20 -2.30 -38.06
N GLU A 566 7.43 -1.86 -37.79
CA GLU A 566 8.61 -2.16 -38.63
C GLU A 566 8.89 -3.68 -38.71
N GLN A 567 8.50 -4.44 -37.69
CA GLN A 567 8.62 -5.90 -37.63
C GLN A 567 7.34 -6.64 -38.04
N GLY A 568 6.37 -5.94 -38.65
CA GLY A 568 5.12 -6.54 -39.16
C GLY A 568 4.09 -6.89 -38.09
N GLN A 569 4.23 -6.38 -36.87
CA GLN A 569 3.26 -6.52 -35.76
C GLN A 569 2.37 -5.28 -35.65
N ASP A 570 1.12 -5.42 -35.24
CA ASP A 570 0.26 -4.26 -34.93
C ASP A 570 0.69 -3.65 -33.59
N GLY A 571 1.49 -2.59 -33.65
CA GLY A 571 2.03 -1.93 -32.48
C GLY A 571 0.98 -1.37 -31.51
N LYS A 572 -0.21 -0.98 -32.00
CA LYS A 572 -1.30 -0.50 -31.11
C LYS A 572 -1.91 -1.65 -30.34
N LYS A 573 -2.19 -2.76 -31.02
CA LYS A 573 -2.69 -3.98 -30.38
C LYS A 573 -1.68 -4.51 -29.36
N VAL A 574 -0.38 -4.52 -29.69
CA VAL A 574 0.67 -4.92 -28.74
C VAL A 574 0.66 -4.07 -27.49
N ILE A 575 0.47 -2.74 -27.59
CA ILE A 575 0.32 -1.87 -26.41
C ILE A 575 -0.90 -2.25 -25.57
N GLU A 576 -2.06 -2.50 -26.19
CA GLU A 576 -3.27 -2.93 -25.48
C GLU A 576 -3.04 -4.24 -24.71
N ASP A 577 -2.38 -5.21 -25.36
CA ASP A 577 -2.05 -6.51 -24.76
C ASP A 577 -1.01 -6.37 -23.64
N VAL A 578 0.02 -5.51 -23.79
CA VAL A 578 0.99 -5.20 -22.72
C VAL A 578 0.26 -4.60 -21.52
N LEU A 579 -0.62 -3.62 -21.73
CA LEU A 579 -1.39 -2.98 -20.66
C LEU A 579 -2.34 -3.98 -19.98
N TYR A 580 -2.92 -4.91 -20.75
CA TYR A 580 -3.73 -5.99 -20.20
C TYR A 580 -2.89 -6.92 -19.31
N ILE A 581 -1.70 -7.34 -19.77
CA ILE A 581 -0.77 -8.21 -19.03
C ILE A 581 -0.27 -7.55 -17.74
N LEU A 582 0.06 -6.26 -17.78
CA LEU A 582 0.42 -5.48 -16.58
C LEU A 582 -0.75 -5.30 -15.62
N GLY A 583 -1.99 -5.53 -16.08
CA GLY A 583 -3.17 -5.61 -15.22
C GLY A 583 -3.22 -6.90 -14.41
N ARG A 584 -3.34 -6.80 -13.08
CA ARG A 584 -3.38 -7.93 -12.12
C ARG A 584 -4.44 -9.01 -12.38
N TYR A 585 -5.47 -8.73 -13.18
CA TYR A 585 -6.48 -9.73 -13.56
C TYR A 585 -6.08 -10.57 -14.78
N SER A 586 -5.08 -10.15 -15.55
CA SER A 586 -4.53 -11.01 -16.60
C SER A 586 -3.95 -12.26 -15.95
N PRO A 587 -4.29 -13.47 -16.44
CA PRO A 587 -3.62 -14.69 -16.03
C PRO A 587 -2.09 -14.55 -16.16
N MET A 588 -1.63 -13.85 -17.21
CA MET A 588 -0.21 -13.65 -17.52
C MET A 588 0.50 -12.80 -16.46
N TYR A 589 -0.22 -11.91 -15.75
CA TYR A 589 0.36 -11.13 -14.66
C TYR A 589 0.95 -12.02 -13.56
N LYS A 590 0.37 -13.22 -13.32
CA LYS A 590 0.91 -14.19 -12.36
C LYS A 590 2.24 -14.80 -12.81
N LEU A 591 2.47 -14.92 -14.11
CA LEU A 591 3.76 -15.32 -14.68
C LEU A 591 4.78 -14.18 -14.67
N LEU A 592 4.33 -12.94 -14.67
CA LEU A 592 5.20 -11.77 -14.55
C LEU A 592 5.63 -11.56 -13.09
N SER A 593 4.67 -11.22 -12.23
CA SER A 593 4.95 -10.69 -10.88
C SER A 593 4.51 -11.63 -9.75
N GLY A 594 3.84 -12.73 -10.10
CA GLY A 594 3.39 -13.75 -9.16
C GLY A 594 4.50 -14.75 -8.86
N TRP A 595 4.39 -15.92 -9.48
CA TRP A 595 5.37 -17.00 -9.31
C TRP A 595 6.44 -17.03 -10.40
N GLY A 596 6.45 -16.09 -11.34
CA GLY A 596 7.39 -16.11 -12.45
C GLY A 596 8.43 -15.00 -12.38
N ALA A 597 8.61 -14.29 -13.50
CA ALA A 597 9.79 -13.53 -13.85
C ALA A 597 10.37 -12.62 -12.75
N ASP A 598 9.61 -11.63 -12.28
CA ASP A 598 10.06 -10.61 -11.31
C ASP A 598 10.60 -11.25 -10.02
N ARG A 599 9.83 -12.17 -9.43
CA ARG A 599 10.18 -12.74 -8.12
C ARG A 599 11.28 -13.77 -8.19
N THR A 600 11.26 -14.60 -9.22
CA THR A 600 12.34 -15.55 -9.43
C THR A 600 13.66 -14.78 -9.56
N GLU A 601 13.66 -13.66 -10.28
CA GLU A 601 14.83 -12.79 -10.38
C GLU A 601 15.30 -12.32 -9.00
N TYR A 602 14.48 -11.55 -8.26
CA TYR A 602 15.04 -10.85 -7.11
C TYR A 602 15.16 -11.75 -5.87
N ILE A 603 14.53 -12.93 -5.83
CA ILE A 603 14.64 -13.84 -4.68
C ILE A 603 15.71 -14.90 -4.91
N ARG A 604 15.79 -15.44 -6.13
CA ARG A 604 16.59 -16.63 -6.41
C ARG A 604 17.89 -16.34 -7.14
N LEU A 605 17.93 -15.30 -7.97
CA LEU A 605 19.13 -14.96 -8.74
C LEU A 605 19.92 -13.80 -8.13
N SER A 606 19.34 -13.09 -7.17
CA SER A 606 20.04 -12.04 -6.43
C SER A 606 21.11 -12.60 -5.50
N ASP A 607 22.17 -11.82 -5.29
CA ASP A 607 23.24 -12.11 -4.32
C ASP A 607 22.77 -11.86 -2.87
N PHE A 608 21.65 -12.47 -2.45
CA PHE A 608 21.11 -12.38 -1.10
C PHE A 608 21.42 -13.63 -0.26
N PRO A 609 22.68 -14.04 -0.02
CA PRO A 609 22.92 -15.05 1.00
C PRO A 609 22.68 -14.40 2.36
N VAL A 610 21.46 -14.49 2.88
CA VAL A 610 21.25 -14.24 4.31
C VAL A 610 21.74 -15.48 5.03
N VAL A 611 22.90 -15.34 5.65
CA VAL A 611 23.47 -16.38 6.50
C VAL A 611 23.01 -16.13 7.93
N ASN A 612 22.19 -17.02 8.47
CA ASN A 612 21.84 -17.01 9.90
C ASN A 612 22.47 -18.23 10.57
N ASN A 613 23.36 -18.00 11.54
CA ASN A 613 24.10 -19.05 12.23
C ASN A 613 24.79 -20.06 11.28
N GLY A 614 25.34 -19.56 10.17
CA GLY A 614 26.01 -20.40 9.15
C GLY A 614 25.07 -21.07 8.14
N ARG A 615 23.74 -20.93 8.24
CA ARG A 615 22.79 -21.44 7.24
C ARG A 615 22.44 -20.37 6.21
N VAL A 616 22.59 -20.70 4.92
CA VAL A 616 22.09 -19.89 3.80
C VAL A 616 20.58 -20.00 3.77
N LEU A 617 19.88 -18.89 4.00
CA LEU A 617 18.42 -18.84 4.03
C LEU A 617 17.81 -18.73 2.62
N PHE A 618 18.55 -18.16 1.66
CA PHE A 618 18.13 -18.01 0.27
C PHE A 618 19.21 -18.60 -0.65
N PRO A 619 19.05 -19.85 -1.13
CA PRO A 619 20.01 -20.42 -2.06
C PRO A 619 19.97 -19.63 -3.37
N LYS A 620 21.16 -19.22 -3.85
CA LYS A 620 21.32 -18.65 -5.18
C LYS A 620 21.11 -19.76 -6.22
N TRP A 621 20.19 -19.55 -7.15
CA TRP A 621 19.94 -20.47 -8.25
C TRP A 621 20.96 -20.26 -9.36
N THR A 622 21.43 -21.37 -9.92
CA THR A 622 22.21 -21.43 -11.15
C THR A 622 21.29 -21.29 -12.37
N GLU A 623 21.88 -21.19 -13.57
CA GLU A 623 21.10 -21.29 -14.81
C GLU A 623 20.35 -22.63 -14.92
N GLU A 624 20.98 -23.75 -14.54
CA GLU A 624 20.36 -25.08 -14.56
C GLU A 624 19.12 -25.13 -13.65
N ASP A 625 19.21 -24.53 -12.45
CA ASP A 625 18.08 -24.46 -11.51
C ASP A 625 16.92 -23.63 -12.07
N LEU A 626 17.24 -22.50 -12.71
CA LEU A 626 16.25 -21.64 -13.36
C LEU A 626 15.58 -22.37 -14.54
N ASP A 627 16.37 -22.98 -15.42
CA ASP A 627 15.87 -23.74 -16.56
C ASP A 627 14.98 -24.90 -16.13
N HIS A 628 15.36 -25.58 -15.06
CA HIS A 628 14.53 -26.60 -14.44
C HIS A 628 13.21 -26.00 -13.94
N TYR A 629 13.25 -24.92 -13.15
CA TYR A 629 12.05 -24.28 -12.61
C TYR A 629 11.06 -23.85 -13.70
N VAL A 630 11.53 -23.20 -14.78
CA VAL A 630 10.64 -22.76 -15.87
C VAL A 630 9.99 -23.91 -16.62
N THR A 631 10.60 -25.11 -16.62
CA THR A 631 10.00 -26.32 -17.24
C THR A 631 8.84 -26.89 -16.44
N THR A 632 8.67 -26.46 -15.19
CA THR A 632 7.60 -26.96 -14.32
C THR A 632 6.26 -26.24 -14.50
N PHE A 633 6.23 -25.09 -15.15
CA PHE A 633 4.99 -24.32 -15.36
C PHE A 633 4.00 -25.06 -16.26
N ARG A 634 2.72 -24.99 -15.92
CA ARG A 634 1.61 -25.59 -16.68
C ARG A 634 0.49 -24.59 -16.85
N MET A 635 -0.13 -24.58 -18.02
CA MET A 635 -1.39 -23.86 -18.27
C MET A 635 -2.56 -24.85 -18.19
N TYR A 636 -3.68 -24.41 -17.65
CA TYR A 636 -4.88 -25.23 -17.55
C TYR A 636 -6.15 -24.38 -17.62
N ASN A 637 -7.28 -25.00 -18.01
CA ASN A 637 -8.61 -24.40 -17.89
C ASN A 637 -9.17 -24.75 -16.51
N SER A 638 -9.49 -23.76 -15.68
CA SER A 638 -10.26 -24.03 -14.47
C SER A 638 -11.71 -24.38 -14.78
N ASN A 639 -12.41 -24.94 -13.79
CA ASN A 639 -13.81 -25.35 -13.90
C ASN A 639 -14.78 -24.22 -14.30
N ASP A 640 -14.38 -22.96 -14.12
CA ASP A 640 -15.11 -21.76 -14.54
C ASP A 640 -14.80 -21.33 -15.99
N GLY A 641 -14.03 -22.12 -16.74
CA GLY A 641 -13.60 -21.82 -18.11
C GLY A 641 -12.49 -20.77 -18.21
N VAL A 642 -11.94 -20.30 -17.08
CA VAL A 642 -10.86 -19.31 -17.06
C VAL A 642 -9.51 -20.01 -17.20
N LYS A 643 -8.64 -19.47 -18.05
CA LYS A 643 -7.26 -19.95 -18.19
C LYS A 643 -6.43 -19.56 -16.97
N ARG A 644 -5.70 -20.50 -16.41
CA ARG A 644 -4.86 -20.31 -15.21
C ARG A 644 -3.53 -21.03 -15.37
N PHE A 645 -2.61 -20.70 -14.48
CA PHE A 645 -1.29 -21.30 -14.40
C PHE A 645 -1.14 -22.11 -13.11
N GLY A 646 -0.46 -23.24 -13.23
CA GLY A 646 -0.05 -24.09 -12.14
C GLY A 646 1.34 -24.66 -12.43
N PHE A 647 1.68 -25.73 -11.73
CA PHE A 647 2.98 -26.36 -11.80
C PHE A 647 2.84 -27.87 -11.84
N THR A 648 3.89 -28.57 -12.30
CA THR A 648 4.08 -29.97 -11.92
C THR A 648 4.10 -30.13 -10.40
N PRO A 649 3.91 -31.35 -9.85
CA PRO A 649 4.06 -31.60 -8.42
C PRO A 649 5.36 -31.02 -7.87
N GLU A 650 6.47 -31.21 -8.59
CA GLU A 650 7.77 -30.69 -8.24
C GLU A 650 7.84 -29.15 -8.25
N GLY A 651 7.39 -28.52 -9.34
CA GLY A 651 7.41 -27.06 -9.47
C GLY A 651 6.54 -26.35 -8.43
N ALA A 652 5.46 -27.00 -7.99
CA ALA A 652 4.61 -26.48 -6.94
C ALA A 652 5.36 -26.37 -5.60
N LEU A 653 6.22 -27.35 -5.28
CA LEU A 653 7.10 -27.27 -4.11
C LEU A 653 8.14 -26.15 -4.28
N LEU A 654 8.78 -26.03 -5.44
CA LEU A 654 9.74 -24.93 -5.69
C LEU A 654 9.08 -23.54 -5.57
N ALA A 655 7.88 -23.38 -6.13
CA ALA A 655 7.08 -22.16 -6.01
C ALA A 655 6.69 -21.89 -4.54
N PHE A 656 6.33 -22.93 -3.78
CA PHE A 656 6.03 -22.83 -2.36
C PHE A 656 7.24 -22.37 -1.54
N LEU A 657 8.41 -22.95 -1.79
CA LEU A 657 9.65 -22.54 -1.14
C LEU A 657 10.01 -21.09 -1.47
N MET A 658 9.84 -20.68 -2.73
CA MET A 658 10.05 -19.28 -3.14
C MET A 658 9.07 -18.34 -2.43
N CYS A 659 7.82 -18.76 -2.21
CA CYS A 659 6.86 -18.00 -1.40
C CYS A 659 7.35 -17.82 0.04
N SER A 660 7.74 -18.92 0.68
CA SER A 660 8.27 -18.93 2.05
C SER A 660 9.49 -18.02 2.18
N ASP A 661 10.42 -18.13 1.22
CA ASP A 661 11.63 -17.33 1.17
C ASP A 661 11.33 -15.85 0.96
N ARG A 662 10.38 -15.49 0.09
CA ARG A 662 9.94 -14.10 -0.07
C ARG A 662 9.44 -13.50 1.24
N GLN A 663 8.64 -14.25 1.98
CA GLN A 663 8.05 -13.76 3.23
C GLN A 663 9.15 -13.47 4.25
N LEU A 664 10.11 -14.38 4.36
CA LEU A 664 11.27 -14.23 5.21
C LEU A 664 12.15 -13.04 4.74
N PHE A 665 12.39 -12.92 3.44
CA PHE A 665 13.16 -11.83 2.83
C PHE A 665 12.55 -10.47 3.15
N ASN A 666 11.24 -10.32 2.93
CA ASN A 666 10.53 -9.08 3.22
C ASN A 666 10.64 -8.67 4.68
N ARG A 667 10.81 -9.63 5.59
CA ARG A 667 10.80 -9.39 7.03
C ARG A 667 12.20 -9.09 7.56
N MET A 668 13.18 -9.89 7.15
CA MET A 668 14.57 -9.71 7.56
C MET A 668 15.23 -8.51 6.88
N VAL A 669 14.78 -8.15 5.67
CA VAL A 669 15.43 -7.13 4.84
C VAL A 669 14.55 -5.88 4.73
N ASN A 670 13.37 -5.99 4.10
CA ASN A 670 12.55 -4.82 3.80
C ASN A 670 11.81 -4.25 5.02
N GLY A 671 11.44 -5.10 5.97
CA GLY A 671 10.66 -4.77 7.17
C GLY A 671 11.50 -4.54 8.42
N LYS A 672 12.84 -4.53 8.28
CA LYS A 672 13.76 -4.36 9.40
C LYS A 672 13.55 -2.98 10.03
N PRO A 673 13.46 -2.84 11.37
CA PRO A 673 13.20 -1.54 12.00
C PRO A 673 14.27 -0.48 11.68
N SER A 674 15.53 -0.87 11.50
CA SER A 674 16.62 0.00 11.05
C SER A 674 16.46 0.44 9.57
N ALA A 675 15.99 -0.45 8.70
CA ALA A 675 15.66 -0.10 7.31
C ALA A 675 14.51 0.91 7.25
N PHE A 676 13.45 0.66 8.02
CA PHE A 676 12.33 1.57 8.17
C PHE A 676 12.77 2.95 8.69
N ALA A 677 13.66 3.01 9.68
CA ALA A 677 14.21 4.26 10.18
C ALA A 677 14.97 5.04 9.10
N THR A 678 15.69 4.34 8.21
CA THR A 678 16.41 4.96 7.09
C THR A 678 15.44 5.53 6.06
N ASP A 679 14.42 4.77 5.66
CA ASP A 679 13.35 5.23 4.76
C ASP A 679 12.61 6.45 5.33
N LEU A 680 12.42 6.48 6.65
CA LEU A 680 11.75 7.59 7.34
C LEU A 680 12.55 8.89 7.26
N ILE A 681 13.89 8.83 7.35
CA ILE A 681 14.76 10.01 7.18
C ILE A 681 14.54 10.65 5.82
N ALA A 682 14.59 9.83 4.77
CA ALA A 682 14.36 10.28 3.40
C ALA A 682 12.93 10.80 3.22
N SER A 683 11.93 10.11 3.78
CA SER A 683 10.53 10.51 3.70
C SER A 683 10.28 11.88 4.35
N ILE A 684 10.90 12.16 5.50
CA ILE A 684 10.83 13.48 6.16
C ILE A 684 11.35 14.56 5.22
N ALA A 685 12.53 14.35 4.63
CA ALA A 685 13.17 15.32 3.76
C ALA A 685 12.40 15.55 2.46
N LEU A 686 11.95 14.48 1.82
CA LEU A 686 11.25 14.52 0.54
C LEU A 686 9.79 15.00 0.66
N SER A 687 9.17 14.89 1.84
CA SER A 687 7.81 15.39 2.06
C SER A 687 7.67 16.91 1.87
N GLU A 688 8.77 17.65 1.91
CA GLU A 688 8.84 19.09 1.64
C GLU A 688 9.12 19.42 0.17
N CYS A 689 9.36 18.41 -0.66
CA CYS A 689 9.72 18.56 -2.07
C CYS A 689 8.47 18.33 -2.94
N SER A 690 8.37 19.06 -4.05
CA SER A 690 7.38 18.77 -5.09
C SER A 690 7.84 17.57 -5.93
N PRO A 691 6.93 16.82 -6.59
CA PRO A 691 7.32 15.78 -7.53
C PRO A 691 8.28 16.29 -8.61
N SER A 692 8.11 17.53 -9.10
CA SER A 692 9.03 18.15 -10.06
C SER A 692 10.43 18.39 -9.52
N ASP A 693 10.62 18.46 -8.20
CA ASP A 693 11.94 18.58 -7.58
C ASP A 693 12.70 17.25 -7.57
N ILE A 694 12.04 16.12 -7.87
CA ILE A 694 12.61 14.78 -7.74
C ILE A 694 12.58 14.03 -9.07
N MET A 695 11.45 14.09 -9.77
CA MET A 695 11.25 13.39 -11.04
C MET A 695 12.26 13.88 -12.09
N GLY A 696 12.96 12.94 -12.72
CA GLY A 696 14.01 13.23 -13.71
C GLY A 696 15.39 13.52 -13.12
N LYS A 697 15.56 13.45 -11.79
CA LYS A 697 16.88 13.46 -11.14
C LYS A 697 17.41 12.04 -10.94
N ASN A 698 18.73 11.91 -10.89
CA ASN A 698 19.37 10.65 -10.48
C ASN A 698 19.43 10.53 -8.94
N GLU A 699 19.82 9.37 -8.43
CA GLU A 699 19.87 9.11 -6.99
C GLU A 699 20.83 10.03 -6.23
N ASP A 700 21.99 10.37 -6.80
CA ASP A 700 22.94 11.29 -6.16
C ASP A 700 22.36 12.69 -5.97
N GLN A 701 21.66 13.19 -6.99
CA GLN A 701 20.98 14.50 -6.93
C GLN A 701 19.85 14.49 -5.89
N VAL A 702 19.07 13.41 -5.83
CA VAL A 702 17.99 13.26 -4.83
C VAL A 702 18.57 13.09 -3.43
N ALA A 703 19.66 12.35 -3.25
CA ALA A 703 20.37 12.25 -1.97
C ALA A 703 20.91 13.61 -1.53
N GLY A 704 21.51 14.38 -2.44
CA GLY A 704 21.94 15.76 -2.17
C GLY A 704 20.79 16.65 -1.69
N LEU A 705 19.62 16.53 -2.33
CA LEU A 705 18.40 17.23 -1.91
C LEU A 705 17.95 16.79 -0.51
N ILE A 706 17.93 15.48 -0.24
CA ILE A 706 17.57 14.91 1.07
C ILE A 706 18.49 15.44 2.17
N PHE A 707 19.81 15.36 1.98
CA PHE A 707 20.77 15.82 2.98
C PHE A 707 20.69 17.34 3.21
N LYS A 708 20.53 18.12 2.13
CA LYS A 708 20.30 19.57 2.25
C LYS A 708 19.06 19.87 3.09
N LYS A 709 17.94 19.20 2.81
CA LYS A 709 16.69 19.38 3.56
C LYS A 709 16.82 19.00 5.03
N ILE A 710 17.59 17.96 5.33
CA ILE A 710 17.84 17.54 6.71
C ILE A 710 18.76 18.52 7.44
N ASP A 711 19.76 19.09 6.76
CA ASP A 711 20.64 20.11 7.33
C ASP A 711 19.88 21.39 7.68
N GLU A 712 18.87 21.75 6.87
CA GLU A 712 17.95 22.88 7.06
C GLU A 712 17.03 22.75 8.30
N LEU A 713 16.83 21.54 8.85
CA LEU A 713 16.04 21.33 10.08
C LEU A 713 16.68 22.05 11.27
N LYS A 714 15.95 22.75 12.15
CA LYS A 714 16.60 23.41 13.32
C LYS A 714 16.96 22.40 14.42
N PRO A 715 17.99 22.66 15.25
CA PRO A 715 18.30 21.82 16.41
C PRO A 715 17.07 21.62 17.32
N GLY A 716 16.79 20.36 17.72
CA GLY A 716 15.63 20.01 18.54
C GLY A 716 14.29 19.95 17.78
N GLU A 717 14.26 20.09 16.46
CA GLU A 717 13.02 20.00 15.65
C GLU A 717 12.55 18.59 15.32
N SER A 718 13.41 17.61 15.47
CA SER A 718 13.33 16.45 14.59
C SER A 718 13.29 15.11 15.30
N THR A 719 13.00 15.08 16.60
CA THR A 719 12.72 13.79 17.26
C THR A 719 11.42 13.22 16.69
N VAL A 720 11.55 12.32 15.71
CA VAL A 720 10.40 11.61 15.15
C VAL A 720 10.22 10.35 15.95
N VAL A 721 9.06 10.27 16.60
CA VAL A 721 8.58 9.06 17.26
C VAL A 721 7.76 8.29 16.24
N SER A 722 8.31 7.20 15.73
CA SER A 722 7.54 6.28 14.88
C SER A 722 7.12 5.04 15.64
N LYS A 723 5.93 4.55 15.30
CA LYS A 723 5.30 3.36 15.88
C LYS A 723 5.18 2.31 14.79
N LEU A 724 5.96 1.25 14.87
CA LEU A 724 5.81 0.06 14.04
C LEU A 724 4.84 -0.90 14.75
N PHE A 725 3.90 -1.52 14.03
CA PHE A 725 2.78 -2.31 14.58
C PHE A 725 2.74 -3.75 14.06
N GLU A 726 3.45 -4.73 14.60
CA GLU A 726 3.69 -6.02 13.92
C GLU A 726 2.55 -7.02 13.93
N GLY A 727 1.84 -7.17 12.79
CA GLY A 727 1.00 -8.33 12.45
C GLY A 727 -0.30 -7.99 11.70
N GLY A 728 -0.78 -8.92 10.86
CA GLY A 728 -1.87 -8.71 9.87
C GLY A 728 -1.40 -8.83 8.41
N ARG A 729 -2.30 -9.14 7.46
CA ARG A 729 -1.95 -9.39 6.04
C ARG A 729 -1.44 -8.14 5.30
N ASN A 730 -1.85 -6.95 5.77
CA ASN A 730 -1.56 -5.66 5.13
C ASN A 730 -0.70 -4.72 5.98
N SER A 731 -0.38 -5.07 7.23
CA SER A 731 0.37 -4.17 8.13
C SER A 731 1.88 -4.22 7.89
N TYR A 732 2.39 -5.20 7.12
CA TYR A 732 3.84 -5.41 6.89
C TYR A 732 4.27 -5.46 5.43
N THR A 733 3.31 -5.40 4.51
CA THR A 733 3.63 -5.55 3.10
C THR A 733 3.07 -4.37 2.33
N TYR A 734 3.64 -3.19 2.60
CA TYR A 734 3.74 -2.13 1.59
C TYR A 734 4.29 -2.68 0.26
N TYR A 735 5.07 -3.77 0.32
CA TYR A 735 5.65 -4.49 -0.81
C TYR A 735 4.86 -5.69 -1.35
N SER A 736 3.66 -5.97 -0.84
CA SER A 736 2.74 -6.90 -1.48
C SER A 736 1.38 -6.86 -0.78
N THR A 737 0.38 -6.20 -1.37
CA THR A 737 -1.04 -6.32 -0.96
C THR A 737 -1.61 -7.74 -1.14
N LEU A 738 -0.78 -8.68 -1.57
CA LEU A 738 -1.05 -10.10 -1.61
C LEU A 738 0.20 -10.78 -1.02
N LEU A 739 0.21 -11.04 0.29
CA LEU A 739 0.82 -12.31 0.70
C LEU A 739 0.14 -13.36 -0.17
N GLU A 740 0.88 -13.84 -1.17
CA GLU A 740 0.38 -14.87 -2.06
C GLU A 740 0.15 -16.07 -1.20
N ASP A 741 -1.14 -16.30 -1.05
CA ASP A 741 -1.64 -17.41 -0.32
C ASP A 741 -1.05 -18.68 -0.96
N PRO A 742 -0.32 -19.52 -0.21
CA PRO A 742 0.09 -20.84 -0.69
C PRO A 742 -1.09 -21.62 -1.28
N SER A 743 -2.32 -21.33 -0.85
CA SER A 743 -3.55 -21.87 -1.42
C SER A 743 -3.83 -21.45 -2.87
N ASN A 744 -3.03 -20.57 -3.47
CA ASN A 744 -3.06 -20.23 -4.90
C ASN A 744 -2.10 -21.06 -5.74
N ILE A 745 -1.21 -21.84 -5.13
CA ILE A 745 -0.32 -22.76 -5.85
C ILE A 745 -1.16 -23.96 -6.28
N ARG A 746 -1.08 -24.28 -7.58
CA ARG A 746 -1.87 -25.33 -8.21
C ARG A 746 -0.93 -26.40 -8.74
N VAL A 747 -1.15 -27.64 -8.34
CA VAL A 747 -0.51 -28.81 -8.90
C VAL A 747 -1.36 -29.27 -10.07
N VAL A 748 -0.76 -29.35 -11.26
CA VAL A 748 -1.32 -29.97 -12.46
C VAL A 748 -0.68 -31.33 -12.59
N GLU A 749 -1.44 -32.36 -12.25
CA GLU A 749 -1.00 -33.76 -12.34
C GLU A 749 -0.90 -34.22 -13.80
N ASN A 750 -0.20 -35.32 -14.05
CA ASN A 750 0.00 -35.86 -15.41
C ASN A 750 -1.31 -36.29 -16.10
N ASN A 751 -2.36 -36.56 -15.32
CA ASN A 751 -3.71 -36.87 -15.81
C ASN A 751 -4.54 -35.59 -16.11
N GLY A 752 -3.95 -34.40 -15.97
CA GLY A 752 -4.63 -33.10 -16.13
C GLY A 752 -5.45 -32.66 -14.91
N GLN A 753 -5.52 -33.46 -13.85
CA GLN A 753 -6.20 -33.07 -12.61
C GLN A 753 -5.46 -31.90 -11.97
N VAL A 754 -6.23 -30.91 -11.53
CA VAL A 754 -5.70 -29.73 -10.85
C VAL A 754 -6.10 -29.76 -9.38
N VAL A 755 -5.11 -29.70 -8.51
CA VAL A 755 -5.28 -29.75 -7.05
C VAL A 755 -4.54 -28.57 -6.42
N GLU A 756 -5.05 -28.04 -5.31
CA GLU A 756 -4.28 -27.08 -4.51
C GLU A 756 -3.03 -27.76 -3.94
N PHE A 757 -1.88 -27.08 -3.90
CA PHE A 757 -0.64 -27.68 -3.40
C PHE A 757 -0.76 -28.26 -1.98
N LEU A 758 -1.34 -27.54 -1.03
CA LEU A 758 -1.48 -28.03 0.34
C LEU A 758 -2.41 -29.25 0.42
N GLU A 759 -3.47 -29.27 -0.38
CA GLU A 759 -4.35 -30.44 -0.51
C GLU A 759 -3.62 -31.63 -1.15
N TYR A 760 -2.82 -31.38 -2.19
CA TYR A 760 -2.01 -32.39 -2.86
C TYR A 760 -1.01 -33.05 -1.88
N ILE A 761 -0.29 -32.23 -1.11
CA ILE A 761 0.64 -32.71 -0.06
C ILE A 761 -0.10 -33.53 0.99
N ASN A 762 -1.27 -33.06 1.45
CA ASN A 762 -2.06 -33.77 2.44
C ASN A 762 -2.55 -35.15 1.94
N ARG A 763 -2.92 -35.25 0.66
CA ARG A 763 -3.33 -36.52 0.03
C ARG A 763 -2.17 -37.52 -0.09
N ARG A 764 -0.96 -37.05 -0.42
CA ARG A 764 0.22 -37.91 -0.63
C ARG A 764 0.94 -38.28 0.67
N GLY A 765 0.87 -37.41 1.68
CA GLY A 765 1.73 -37.45 2.86
C GLY A 765 3.11 -36.86 2.57
N ILE A 766 3.59 -35.98 3.46
CA ILE A 766 4.85 -35.22 3.26
C ILE A 766 6.04 -36.16 3.03
N ASP A 767 6.18 -37.19 3.87
CA ASP A 767 7.34 -38.08 3.82
C ASP A 767 7.36 -38.88 2.50
N ASN A 768 6.21 -39.41 2.08
CA ASN A 768 6.08 -40.13 0.81
C ASN A 768 6.37 -39.22 -0.39
N TYR A 769 5.80 -38.02 -0.39
CA TYR A 769 5.99 -37.05 -1.47
C TYR A 769 7.46 -36.64 -1.62
N LEU A 770 8.16 -36.36 -0.50
CA LEU A 770 9.57 -36.00 -0.54
C LEU A 770 10.45 -37.18 -0.93
N ASN A 771 10.15 -38.40 -0.47
CA ASN A 771 10.88 -39.60 -0.90
C ASN A 771 10.71 -39.85 -2.41
N GLU A 772 9.49 -39.67 -2.94
CA GLU A 772 9.20 -39.75 -4.37
C GLU A 772 9.99 -38.70 -5.16
N LEU A 773 9.97 -37.43 -4.72
CA LEU A 773 10.71 -36.35 -5.38
C LEU A 773 12.23 -36.56 -5.31
N ASN A 774 12.78 -36.89 -4.14
CA ASN A 774 14.21 -37.12 -3.97
C ASN A 774 14.71 -38.31 -4.83
N ALA A 775 13.83 -39.28 -5.11
CA ALA A 775 14.15 -40.42 -5.97
C ALA A 775 13.98 -40.13 -7.48
N THR A 776 13.07 -39.24 -7.87
CA THR A 776 12.66 -39.04 -9.27
C THR A 776 13.09 -37.72 -9.89
N SER A 777 13.31 -36.68 -9.08
CA SER A 777 13.78 -35.37 -9.53
C SER A 777 15.30 -35.28 -9.40
N PRO A 778 16.03 -35.04 -10.51
CA PRO A 778 17.44 -34.71 -10.48
C PRO A 778 17.74 -33.49 -9.59
N TRP A 779 16.86 -32.48 -9.62
CA TRP A 779 17.04 -31.26 -8.85
C TRP A 779 17.00 -31.51 -7.33
N PHE A 780 15.97 -32.25 -6.85
CA PHE A 780 15.84 -32.58 -5.44
C PHE A 780 16.88 -33.60 -4.98
N SER A 781 17.40 -34.44 -5.88
CA SER A 781 18.54 -35.31 -5.56
C SER A 781 19.83 -34.52 -5.24
N LYS A 782 20.04 -33.37 -5.91
CA LYS A 782 21.15 -32.45 -5.67
C LYS A 782 20.88 -31.52 -4.47
N ASN A 783 19.60 -31.18 -4.23
CA ASN A 783 19.15 -30.24 -3.22
C ASN A 783 18.05 -30.85 -2.33
N PRO A 784 18.39 -31.87 -1.51
CA PRO A 784 17.39 -32.58 -0.73
C PRO A 784 16.76 -31.69 0.34
N ILE A 785 15.43 -31.77 0.46
CA ILE A 785 14.67 -31.12 1.53
C ILE A 785 14.21 -32.18 2.51
N THR A 786 14.45 -31.94 3.80
CA THR A 786 13.98 -32.87 4.83
C THR A 786 12.49 -32.69 5.11
N PRO A 787 11.77 -33.75 5.52
CA PRO A 787 10.39 -33.61 5.95
C PRO A 787 10.19 -32.58 7.06
N GLU A 788 11.13 -32.46 8.00
CA GLU A 788 11.09 -31.50 9.09
C GLU A 788 11.20 -30.06 8.56
N GLU A 789 12.11 -29.81 7.62
CA GLU A 789 12.22 -28.48 7.00
C GLU A 789 10.93 -28.11 6.26
N LEU A 790 10.40 -29.02 5.44
CA LEU A 790 9.15 -28.76 4.73
C LEU A 790 7.97 -28.58 5.69
N LYS A 791 7.87 -29.38 6.76
CA LYS A 791 6.85 -29.23 7.81
C LYS A 791 6.96 -27.85 8.47
N SER A 792 8.16 -27.41 8.87
CA SER A 792 8.39 -26.07 9.42
C SER A 792 8.01 -24.96 8.46
N ARG A 793 8.34 -25.08 7.16
CA ARG A 793 7.95 -24.09 6.15
C ARG A 793 6.44 -24.09 5.89
N ILE A 794 5.81 -25.26 5.89
CA ILE A 794 4.35 -25.40 5.81
C ILE A 794 3.71 -24.75 7.02
N ILE A 795 4.14 -25.07 8.25
CA ILE A 795 3.65 -24.42 9.48
C ILE A 795 3.87 -22.91 9.40
N ALA A 796 5.02 -22.45 8.92
CA ALA A 796 5.24 -21.02 8.75
C ALA A 796 4.25 -20.37 7.79
N ALA A 797 4.07 -20.96 6.61
CA ALA A 797 3.17 -20.45 5.60
C ALA A 797 1.69 -20.62 5.98
N THR A 798 1.33 -21.70 6.69
CA THR A 798 -0.04 -22.03 7.10
C THR A 798 -0.42 -21.39 8.41
N THR A 799 0.44 -21.24 9.40
CA THR A 799 0.16 -20.40 10.57
C THR A 799 -0.09 -18.98 10.10
N LEU A 800 0.71 -18.45 9.16
CA LEU A 800 0.38 -17.21 8.48
C LEU A 800 -1.01 -17.31 7.82
N HIS A 801 -1.28 -18.32 6.99
CA HIS A 801 -2.58 -18.49 6.32
C HIS A 801 -3.80 -18.67 7.25
N GLU A 802 -3.74 -19.51 8.28
CA GLU A 802 -4.76 -19.75 9.30
C GLU A 802 -4.90 -18.53 10.23
N ILE A 803 -3.81 -17.81 10.48
CA ILE A 803 -3.86 -16.44 11.01
C ILE A 803 -4.77 -15.58 10.12
N TYR A 804 -4.82 -15.83 8.81
CA TYR A 804 -5.67 -15.12 7.87
C TYR A 804 -7.08 -15.72 7.66
N THR A 805 -7.30 -17.04 7.75
CA THR A 805 -8.56 -17.69 7.32
C THR A 805 -9.49 -18.21 8.43
N LYS A 806 -9.03 -18.40 9.68
CA LYS A 806 -9.93 -18.82 10.81
C LYS A 806 -10.82 -17.68 11.35
N VAL A 807 -11.50 -16.96 10.45
CA VAL A 807 -12.81 -16.31 10.68
C VAL A 807 -13.66 -16.55 9.44
N ASN A 808 -14.00 -17.82 9.19
CA ASN A 808 -15.34 -18.09 8.70
C ASN A 808 -16.19 -18.28 9.96
N VAL A 809 -17.01 -17.27 10.26
CA VAL A 809 -18.32 -17.55 10.84
C VAL A 809 -18.88 -18.73 10.04
N ARG A 810 -19.36 -19.79 10.70
CA ARG A 810 -20.17 -20.83 10.06
C ARG A 810 -21.35 -20.13 9.38
N ILE A 811 -21.17 -19.70 8.14
CA ILE A 811 -22.24 -19.54 7.19
C ILE A 811 -22.51 -20.98 6.74
N PRO A 812 -23.70 -21.54 6.98
CA PRO A 812 -24.04 -22.88 6.53
C PRO A 812 -23.67 -22.99 5.05
N SER A 813 -22.89 -24.00 4.70
CA SER A 813 -22.44 -24.16 3.32
C SER A 813 -23.68 -24.20 2.41
N GLU A 814 -23.67 -23.44 1.31
CA GLU A 814 -24.71 -23.53 0.26
C GLU A 814 -24.89 -24.96 -0.28
N LYS A 815 -23.94 -25.87 0.00
CA LYS A 815 -24.08 -27.31 -0.24
C LYS A 815 -25.21 -27.98 0.55
N GLU A 816 -25.58 -27.49 1.73
CA GLU A 816 -26.70 -28.03 2.51
C GLU A 816 -28.06 -27.44 2.09
N LYS A 817 -28.06 -26.23 1.50
CA LYS A 817 -29.29 -25.60 0.95
C LYS A 817 -29.64 -26.11 -0.45
N LEU A 818 -28.63 -26.39 -1.28
CA LEU A 818 -28.84 -27.01 -2.60
C LEU A 818 -29.29 -28.48 -2.51
N GLN A 819 -29.04 -29.17 -1.39
CA GLN A 819 -29.55 -30.53 -1.15
C GLN A 819 -30.94 -30.55 -0.50
N SER A 820 -31.38 -29.47 0.17
CA SER A 820 -32.78 -29.33 0.61
C SER A 820 -33.69 -28.88 -0.53
N ASP A 821 -33.21 -27.98 -1.40
CA ASP A 821 -34.05 -27.38 -2.45
C ASP A 821 -34.19 -28.27 -3.69
N GLN A 822 -33.35 -29.30 -3.85
CA GLN A 822 -33.49 -30.34 -4.88
C GLN A 822 -34.40 -31.53 -4.47
N LYS A 823 -34.93 -31.54 -3.25
CA LYS A 823 -35.86 -32.60 -2.79
C LYS A 823 -37.35 -32.21 -2.80
N GLU A 824 -37.69 -30.96 -3.09
CA GLU A 824 -39.09 -30.49 -2.99
C GLU A 824 -39.76 -30.00 -4.27
N ASN A 825 -39.13 -30.07 -5.45
CA ASN A 825 -39.82 -29.72 -6.71
C ASN A 825 -39.50 -30.68 -7.85
N LEU A 826 -40.06 -31.88 -7.78
CA LEU A 826 -40.40 -32.71 -8.93
C LEU A 826 -41.75 -33.40 -8.64
N GLN A 827 -42.85 -32.69 -8.88
CA GLN A 827 -44.07 -33.32 -9.38
C GLN A 827 -44.25 -32.94 -10.84
N PRO A 828 -44.41 -33.92 -11.75
CA PRO A 828 -44.87 -33.65 -13.10
C PRO A 828 -46.39 -33.65 -13.10
N THR A 829 -46.99 -32.54 -13.49
CA THR A 829 -48.38 -32.54 -13.97
C THR A 829 -48.40 -31.92 -15.36
N LEU A 830 -49.03 -32.70 -16.25
CA LEU A 830 -49.42 -32.46 -17.64
C LEU A 830 -49.53 -31.00 -18.10
#